data_AF-A0A7S1RXI7-F1
#
_entry.id   AF-A0A7S1RXI7-F1
#
_cell.length_a   1.000
_cell.length_b   1.000
_cell.length_c   1.000
_cell.angle_alpha   90.00
_cell.angle_beta   90.00
_cell.angle_gamma   90.00
#
_symmetry.space_group_name_H-M   'P 1'
#
loop_
_entity.id
_entity.type
_entity.pdbx_description
1 polymer ?
#
loop_
_entity_poly.entity_id
_entity_poly.type
_entity_poly.pdbx_seq_one_letter_code
_entity_poly.pdbx_strand_id
1 'polypeptide(L)'
;MAFATRIPGMVNSPEGYWTALCNGYDGVIRIPLTRWDHDFYWQPEPDIAAAMGKAYVQHMGLTDNDTQMFCFDNEFFGITEEEVTMIDPPARCSLEVGYDCLYRAGYTRQNLKGASLVAVHGLANSEFSGQQIMGVHMPMETDTYTMLHISATASRLHYIFGMQGRTATVETACSSSLTAVALVHTHLRPDELGQMKLGAGGSQTKAGFATGANGHFDPGFMVGLCGAKMLSIQGRCFTFDSSGDGFCRGEGHCAMYFKCSEGEDLGRLAMLCGTCMNQDGRSASMTAPHGPSQQECIRKSLREAAVPALLIQMQELHGTGTALGDPIEVGALRATMMTIDGVVREHPLVKTSSKSNCGHTEMNAGLAGIIKCVMMACYCDACPNNHIRLLNPHIDADAYPVYFVTESVDQGLNNGYVGVSSFGFGGSNARGDIWARGLAGPRSTNPGEPAPQFNRQRAFVWNEVSKQSAPRMRVDPELEHVVDNLEDYDDAYLVGEQPSEDDTLYCIGSFNGWTLPEKMTWHEDTGCYVFPMPLGEACVEQFQIVMNKNEYFKIFPAAKMAGQDAIVLGPGVAPVGNVWVIDGRPEKIPHGTIYQITLQWDLETRKKVISWEPSLDSYMTSLASELQPWRHRYYIVGSWSNWKQIEMTPVRAEKPGTFQATVRLGIQRREEFRFQRDRDKLQSIYPARVREIEVDADDEDAVWQWTEAGIRAIADDTEKYDNPDAGAKFTPSHLEAALAGDENLSIEGLAQMGLISNGGVQSVPVCGPDFYGEKKHWVVSGFMGEEIKILLRVWEGQITVNTINARVGIRTWTSQQAEAKRRYFVTGSWDDWGFSEMRPSARAERAGVHKIKIKMEESRMMAFQIVVDEDRAQTIHPEMALTDQLLSPALGPDAKGDGLFWGVHVKKGDKLEIKLDLSKEDKRKAVTWTIHNKH
;
A
#
# COMPACT_ATOMS: atom_id res chain seq x y z
N MET A 1 -23.47 27.52 -8.54
CA MET A 1 -22.06 27.07 -8.45
C MET A 1 -21.94 25.75 -9.19
N ALA A 2 -20.78 25.44 -9.73
CA ALA A 2 -20.40 24.12 -10.21
C ALA A 2 -18.96 23.84 -9.75
N PHE A 3 -18.54 22.59 -9.67
CA PHE A 3 -17.17 22.24 -9.32
C PHE A 3 -16.75 20.92 -9.96
N ALA A 4 -15.44 20.76 -10.10
CA ALA A 4 -14.77 19.56 -10.57
C ALA A 4 -13.56 19.27 -9.68
N THR A 5 -13.17 18.01 -9.54
CA THR A 5 -12.13 17.61 -8.59
C THR A 5 -11.39 16.35 -9.02
N ARG A 6 -10.08 16.34 -8.75
CA ARG A 6 -9.20 15.17 -8.75
C ARG A 6 -8.41 15.19 -7.44
N ILE A 7 -8.60 14.18 -6.60
CA ILE A 7 -8.07 14.11 -5.23
C ILE A 7 -7.55 12.68 -4.99
N PRO A 8 -6.63 12.47 -4.04
CA PRO A 8 -6.11 11.15 -3.71
C PRO A 8 -7.18 10.10 -3.43
N GLY A 9 -6.84 8.84 -3.73
CA GLY A 9 -7.75 7.69 -3.66
C GLY A 9 -8.53 7.42 -4.95
N MET A 10 -7.96 7.74 -6.12
CA MET A 10 -8.62 7.59 -7.44
C MET A 10 -9.93 8.37 -7.57
N VAL A 11 -10.04 9.49 -6.85
CA VAL A 11 -11.24 10.32 -6.85
C VAL A 11 -11.12 11.35 -7.97
N ASN A 12 -11.87 11.16 -9.06
CA ASN A 12 -11.83 12.01 -10.25
C ASN A 12 -13.14 12.78 -10.52
N SER A 13 -14.05 12.82 -9.54
CA SER A 13 -15.33 13.52 -9.64
C SER A 13 -15.82 13.97 -8.27
N PRO A 14 -16.66 15.02 -8.18
CA PRO A 14 -17.17 15.47 -6.89
C PRO A 14 -18.07 14.45 -6.20
N GLU A 15 -18.83 13.68 -6.98
CA GLU A 15 -19.68 12.60 -6.46
C GLU A 15 -18.82 11.46 -5.89
N GLY A 16 -17.71 11.14 -6.55
CA GLY A 16 -16.69 10.22 -6.03
C GLY A 16 -16.06 10.76 -4.74
N TYR A 17 -15.80 12.08 -4.67
CA TYR A 17 -15.20 12.70 -3.50
C TYR A 17 -16.13 12.64 -2.29
N TRP A 18 -17.41 12.96 -2.48
CA TRP A 18 -18.43 12.81 -1.45
C TRP A 18 -18.50 11.36 -0.94
N THR A 19 -18.58 10.41 -1.86
CA THR A 19 -18.66 8.98 -1.52
C THR A 19 -17.44 8.55 -0.71
N ALA A 20 -16.23 8.92 -1.16
CA ALA A 20 -15.00 8.58 -0.46
C ALA A 20 -14.98 9.18 0.96
N LEU A 21 -15.28 10.47 1.09
CA LEU A 21 -15.29 11.17 2.37
C LEU A 21 -16.28 10.56 3.37
N CYS A 22 -17.51 10.24 2.95
CA CYS A 22 -18.52 9.63 3.83
C CYS A 22 -18.10 8.26 4.36
N ASN A 23 -17.34 7.50 3.56
CA ASN A 23 -16.83 6.19 3.95
C ASN A 23 -15.55 6.28 4.81
N GLY A 24 -15.06 7.47 5.16
CA GLY A 24 -13.85 7.62 5.97
C GLY A 24 -12.60 7.05 5.30
N TYR A 25 -12.49 7.20 3.97
CA TYR A 25 -11.36 6.65 3.23
C TYR A 25 -10.02 7.31 3.62
N ASP A 26 -8.92 6.53 3.55
CA ASP A 26 -7.53 7.01 3.62
C ASP A 26 -6.94 6.90 2.20
N GLY A 27 -6.73 8.05 1.56
CA GLY A 27 -6.21 8.19 0.21
C GLY A 27 -4.68 8.27 0.13
N VAL A 28 -3.98 8.08 1.25
CA VAL A 28 -2.52 8.14 1.31
C VAL A 28 -1.91 6.79 0.95
N ILE A 29 -0.93 6.79 0.04
CA ILE A 29 -0.20 5.61 -0.40
C ILE A 29 1.30 5.77 -0.17
N ARG A 30 2.07 4.68 -0.32
CA ARG A 30 3.54 4.79 -0.44
C ARG A 30 3.88 5.47 -1.75
N ILE A 31 4.90 6.32 -1.76
CA ILE A 31 5.36 7.02 -2.97
C ILE A 31 5.80 5.97 -4.01
N PRO A 32 5.20 5.94 -5.22
CA PRO A 32 5.52 4.95 -6.23
C PRO A 32 6.76 5.35 -7.04
N LEU A 33 7.42 4.34 -7.62
CA LEU A 33 8.62 4.51 -8.44
C LEU A 33 8.40 5.44 -9.65
N THR A 34 7.17 5.49 -10.16
CA THR A 34 6.77 6.38 -11.26
C THR A 34 6.84 7.87 -10.92
N ARG A 35 6.97 8.25 -9.64
CA ARG A 35 7.30 9.62 -9.24
C ARG A 35 8.81 9.80 -9.10
N TRP A 36 9.41 8.99 -8.26
CA TRP A 36 10.86 8.85 -8.12
C TRP A 36 11.15 7.57 -7.33
N ASP A 37 12.39 7.08 -7.42
CA ASP A 37 12.85 6.02 -6.54
C ASP A 37 13.07 6.58 -5.13
N HIS A 38 12.03 6.47 -4.30
CA HIS A 38 12.03 7.03 -2.96
C HIS A 38 12.97 6.31 -2.00
N ASP A 39 13.36 5.07 -2.27
CA ASP A 39 14.22 4.31 -1.36
C ASP A 39 15.63 4.93 -1.28
N PHE A 40 16.10 5.63 -2.33
CA PHE A 40 17.33 6.43 -2.26
C PHE A 40 17.23 7.59 -1.26
N TYR A 41 16.06 8.20 -1.14
CA TYR A 41 15.83 9.38 -0.32
C TYR A 41 15.29 9.05 1.06
N TRP A 42 14.94 7.80 1.34
CA TRP A 42 14.30 7.41 2.59
C TRP A 42 15.31 7.06 3.70
N GLN A 43 15.08 7.57 4.89
CA GLN A 43 15.75 7.21 6.14
C GLN A 43 14.75 7.38 7.30
N PRO A 44 14.17 6.31 7.86
CA PRO A 44 13.09 6.40 8.85
C PRO A 44 13.42 7.15 10.15
N GLU A 45 14.69 7.28 10.53
CA GLU A 45 15.09 8.02 11.74
C GLU A 45 15.23 9.53 11.42
N PRO A 46 14.35 10.43 11.96
CA PRO A 46 14.28 11.81 11.51
C PRO A 46 15.58 12.61 11.64
N ASP A 47 16.33 12.43 12.72
CA ASP A 47 17.58 13.16 12.94
C ASP A 47 18.70 12.67 12.00
N ILE A 48 18.72 11.38 11.67
CA ILE A 48 19.65 10.83 10.66
C ILE A 48 19.24 11.30 9.27
N ALA A 49 17.94 11.31 8.96
CA ALA A 49 17.42 11.78 7.69
C ALA A 49 17.83 13.24 7.44
N ALA A 50 17.62 14.12 8.42
CA ALA A 50 18.01 15.52 8.34
C ALA A 50 19.53 15.68 8.14
N ALA A 51 20.37 14.92 8.86
CA ALA A 51 21.82 14.97 8.72
C ALA A 51 22.32 14.51 7.33
N MET A 52 21.58 13.60 6.68
CA MET A 52 21.94 13.03 5.38
C MET A 52 21.27 13.73 4.19
N GLY A 53 20.41 14.73 4.41
CA GLY A 53 19.58 15.31 3.34
C GLY A 53 18.61 14.28 2.76
N LYS A 54 17.93 13.54 3.63
CA LYS A 54 16.95 12.49 3.32
C LYS A 54 15.60 12.78 3.95
N ALA A 55 14.57 12.09 3.49
CA ALA A 55 13.21 12.12 4.02
C ALA A 55 12.99 10.95 4.98
N TYR A 56 12.30 11.18 6.10
CA TYR A 56 11.91 10.11 7.03
C TYR A 56 10.53 9.51 6.73
N VAL A 57 9.72 10.21 5.95
CA VAL A 57 8.38 9.80 5.53
C VAL A 57 8.43 9.20 4.14
N GLN A 58 7.63 8.15 3.91
CA GLN A 58 7.53 7.41 2.64
C GLN A 58 6.12 7.41 2.03
N HIS A 59 5.19 8.14 2.63
CA HIS A 59 3.78 8.16 2.26
C HIS A 59 3.35 9.55 1.78
N MET A 60 2.42 9.58 0.83
CA MET A 60 1.87 10.78 0.24
C MET A 60 0.45 10.50 -0.30
N GLY A 61 -0.45 11.48 -0.23
CA GLY A 61 -1.71 11.43 -0.97
C GLY A 61 -1.48 11.74 -2.44
N LEU A 62 -1.63 10.78 -3.34
CA LEU A 62 -1.47 10.98 -4.79
C LEU A 62 -2.80 10.83 -5.51
N THR A 63 -3.09 11.68 -6.51
CA THR A 63 -4.38 11.63 -7.24
C THR A 63 -4.56 10.35 -8.05
N ASP A 64 -3.45 9.69 -8.39
CA ASP A 64 -3.42 8.41 -9.11
C ASP A 64 -2.20 7.59 -8.66
N ASN A 65 -2.29 6.27 -8.85
CA ASN A 65 -1.26 5.31 -8.47
C ASN A 65 -0.18 5.08 -9.55
N ASP A 66 -0.31 5.52 -10.82
CA ASP A 66 0.79 5.26 -11.77
C ASP A 66 0.91 6.05 -13.09
N THR A 67 -0.13 6.71 -13.65
CA THR A 67 0.00 7.24 -15.04
C THR A 67 -0.81 8.48 -15.39
N GLN A 68 -1.96 8.73 -14.77
CA GLN A 68 -2.88 9.79 -15.19
C GLN A 68 -2.31 11.19 -15.04
N MET A 69 -1.40 11.40 -14.09
CA MET A 69 -0.72 12.68 -13.93
C MET A 69 0.17 13.01 -15.14
N PHE A 70 0.65 11.98 -15.86
CA PHE A 70 1.46 12.16 -17.07
C PHE A 70 0.61 12.22 -18.35
N CYS A 71 -0.66 11.82 -18.29
CA CYS A 71 -1.60 11.86 -19.41
C CYS A 71 -2.22 13.26 -19.59
N PHE A 72 -2.51 13.63 -20.85
CA PHE A 72 -3.24 14.86 -21.18
C PHE A 72 -3.79 14.79 -22.60
N ASP A 73 -5.02 15.26 -22.81
CA ASP A 73 -5.64 15.35 -24.15
C ASP A 73 -5.20 16.63 -24.88
N ASN A 74 -3.98 16.62 -25.41
CA ASN A 74 -3.39 17.80 -26.04
C ASN A 74 -4.14 18.23 -27.31
N GLU A 75 -4.68 17.28 -28.09
CA GLU A 75 -5.48 17.57 -29.29
C GLU A 75 -6.74 18.36 -28.92
N PHE A 76 -7.46 17.94 -27.87
CA PHE A 76 -8.59 18.70 -27.37
C PHE A 76 -8.15 20.13 -27.08
N PHE A 77 -7.11 20.35 -26.27
CA PHE A 77 -6.67 21.71 -25.91
C PHE A 77 -5.95 22.49 -27.03
N GLY A 78 -5.73 21.89 -28.20
CA GLY A 78 -5.02 22.53 -29.31
C GLY A 78 -3.55 22.81 -28.99
N ILE A 79 -2.94 21.95 -28.17
CA ILE A 79 -1.54 22.04 -27.72
C ILE A 79 -0.72 21.01 -28.50
N THR A 80 0.43 21.40 -29.03
CA THR A 80 1.28 20.48 -29.81
C THR A 80 1.95 19.43 -28.91
N GLU A 81 2.40 18.31 -29.49
CA GLU A 81 3.14 17.28 -28.74
C GLU A 81 4.45 17.83 -28.15
N GLU A 82 5.14 18.70 -28.88
CA GLU A 82 6.33 19.37 -28.37
C GLU A 82 6.00 20.24 -27.15
N GLU A 83 4.94 21.05 -27.25
CA GLU A 83 4.55 21.96 -26.17
C GLU A 83 4.06 21.20 -24.93
N VAL A 84 3.30 20.12 -25.07
CA VAL A 84 2.75 19.39 -23.91
C VAL A 84 3.84 18.78 -23.02
N THR A 85 4.97 18.37 -23.60
CA THR A 85 6.13 17.82 -22.84
C THR A 85 6.79 18.86 -21.94
N MET A 86 6.57 20.14 -22.23
CA MET A 86 7.10 21.29 -21.49
C MET A 86 6.13 21.84 -20.45
N ILE A 87 4.85 21.47 -20.50
CA ILE A 87 3.85 21.97 -19.56
C ILE A 87 3.87 21.10 -18.29
N ASP A 88 4.05 21.78 -17.17
CA ASP A 88 3.96 21.22 -15.82
C ASP A 88 2.68 20.35 -15.64
N PRO A 89 2.78 19.09 -15.16
CA PRO A 89 1.60 18.23 -15.06
C PRO A 89 0.42 18.79 -14.22
N PRO A 90 0.64 19.46 -13.07
CA PRO A 90 -0.41 20.17 -12.34
C PRO A 90 -1.10 21.27 -13.15
N ALA A 91 -0.36 21.95 -14.04
CA ALA A 91 -0.91 22.93 -14.96
C ALA A 91 -1.84 22.27 -15.99
N ARG A 92 -1.45 21.12 -16.55
CA ARG A 92 -2.28 20.30 -17.45
C ARG A 92 -3.58 19.86 -16.77
N CYS A 93 -3.48 19.33 -15.54
CA CYS A 93 -4.65 18.98 -14.75
C CYS A 93 -5.56 20.18 -14.45
N SER A 94 -4.98 21.37 -14.21
CA SER A 94 -5.77 22.59 -14.02
C SER A 94 -6.55 22.99 -15.28
N LEU A 95 -6.07 22.66 -16.49
CA LEU A 95 -6.82 22.91 -17.73
C LEU A 95 -8.04 21.98 -17.84
N GLU A 96 -7.85 20.69 -17.58
CA GLU A 96 -8.92 19.68 -17.62
C GLU A 96 -9.99 19.94 -16.57
N VAL A 97 -9.59 20.12 -15.31
CA VAL A 97 -10.53 20.36 -14.21
C VAL A 97 -11.20 21.73 -14.34
N GLY A 98 -10.49 22.74 -14.85
CA GLY A 98 -11.06 24.04 -15.18
C GLY A 98 -12.15 23.95 -16.24
N TYR A 99 -11.90 23.22 -17.34
CA TYR A 99 -12.90 23.00 -18.37
C TYR A 99 -14.08 22.13 -17.90
N ASP A 100 -13.84 21.04 -17.16
CA ASP A 100 -14.92 20.21 -16.61
C ASP A 100 -15.86 21.03 -15.70
N CYS A 101 -15.29 21.89 -14.85
CA CYS A 101 -16.07 22.78 -14.01
C CYS A 101 -16.92 23.76 -14.83
N LEU A 102 -16.37 24.35 -15.89
CA LEU A 102 -17.12 25.25 -16.79
C LEU A 102 -18.19 24.50 -17.57
N TYR A 103 -17.88 23.29 -18.03
CA TYR A 103 -18.83 22.42 -18.73
C TYR A 103 -20.02 22.06 -17.83
N ARG A 104 -19.76 21.69 -16.58
CA ARG A 104 -20.79 21.46 -15.54
C ARG A 104 -21.59 22.73 -15.22
N ALA A 105 -21.01 23.92 -15.39
CA ALA A 105 -21.72 25.19 -15.28
C ALA A 105 -22.57 25.54 -16.53
N GLY A 106 -22.58 24.69 -17.56
CA GLY A 106 -23.37 24.85 -18.78
C GLY A 106 -22.61 25.53 -19.93
N TYR A 107 -21.30 25.72 -19.82
CA TYR A 107 -20.49 26.25 -20.90
C TYR A 107 -20.08 25.15 -21.90
N THR A 108 -19.90 25.55 -23.15
CA THR A 108 -19.34 24.74 -24.23
C THR A 108 -18.18 25.51 -24.84
N ARG A 109 -17.29 24.83 -25.57
CA ARG A 109 -16.20 25.51 -26.31
C ARG A 109 -16.69 26.69 -27.15
N GLN A 110 -17.87 26.55 -27.77
CA GLN A 110 -18.45 27.56 -28.64
C GLN A 110 -18.89 28.81 -27.86
N ASN A 111 -19.49 28.64 -26.68
CA ASN A 111 -20.00 29.76 -25.89
C ASN A 111 -18.97 30.34 -24.90
N LEU A 112 -17.83 29.67 -24.69
CA LEU A 112 -16.67 30.22 -23.97
C LEU A 112 -15.93 31.29 -24.78
N LYS A 113 -15.98 31.20 -26.12
CA LYS A 113 -15.33 32.18 -26.98
C LYS A 113 -15.98 33.56 -26.80
N GLY A 114 -15.18 34.53 -26.37
CA GLY A 114 -15.63 35.88 -26.02
C GLY A 114 -16.33 35.98 -24.66
N ALA A 115 -16.45 34.89 -23.89
CA ALA A 115 -17.04 34.93 -22.56
C ALA A 115 -16.19 35.80 -21.63
N SER A 116 -16.83 36.74 -20.94
CA SER A 116 -16.19 37.53 -19.89
C SER A 116 -16.32 36.77 -18.57
N LEU A 117 -15.33 35.93 -18.26
CA LEU A 117 -15.23 35.18 -17.01
C LEU A 117 -13.98 35.59 -16.23
N VAL A 118 -14.15 35.93 -14.96
CA VAL A 118 -13.01 36.11 -14.05
C VAL A 118 -12.44 34.73 -13.73
N ALA A 119 -11.13 34.51 -13.90
CA ALA A 119 -10.46 33.35 -13.33
C ALA A 119 -9.35 33.75 -12.38
N VAL A 120 -9.23 33.01 -11.28
CA VAL A 120 -8.09 33.12 -10.36
C VAL A 120 -7.57 31.72 -10.06
N HIS A 121 -6.27 31.54 -10.21
CA HIS A 121 -5.61 30.24 -10.14
C HIS A 121 -4.68 30.19 -8.93
N GLY A 122 -4.98 29.34 -7.95
CA GLY A 122 -4.11 29.03 -6.81
C GLY A 122 -3.08 27.99 -7.22
N LEU A 123 -1.88 28.45 -7.57
CA LEU A 123 -0.80 27.62 -8.12
C LEU A 123 0.53 28.08 -7.54
N ALA A 124 1.50 27.16 -7.43
CA ALA A 124 2.88 27.49 -7.10
C ALA A 124 3.83 27.11 -8.24
N ASN A 125 5.10 27.48 -8.09
CA ASN A 125 6.14 27.11 -9.05
C ASN A 125 6.29 25.59 -9.13
N SER A 126 6.51 25.11 -10.34
CA SER A 126 6.56 23.69 -10.69
C SER A 126 7.80 22.99 -10.11
N GLU A 127 7.59 21.91 -9.35
CA GLU A 127 8.67 20.95 -9.00
C GLU A 127 9.27 20.28 -10.26
N PHE A 128 8.46 20.09 -11.31
CA PHE A 128 8.86 19.49 -12.59
C PHE A 128 9.83 20.37 -13.39
N SER A 129 9.66 21.70 -13.36
CA SER A 129 10.53 22.65 -14.07
C SER A 129 11.99 22.63 -13.59
N GLY A 130 12.22 22.37 -12.30
CA GLY A 130 13.57 22.24 -11.73
C GLY A 130 14.34 21.03 -12.26
N GLN A 131 13.64 19.92 -12.54
CA GLN A 131 14.24 18.71 -13.12
C GLN A 131 14.60 18.87 -14.59
N GLN A 132 13.77 19.56 -15.38
CA GLN A 132 14.06 19.82 -16.80
C GLN A 132 15.24 20.79 -16.99
N ILE A 133 15.39 21.78 -16.11
CA ILE A 133 16.49 22.78 -16.18
C ILE A 133 17.85 22.18 -15.76
N MET A 134 17.86 21.14 -14.92
CA MET A 134 19.09 20.61 -14.31
C MET A 134 19.68 19.36 -15.01
N GLY A 135 18.97 18.76 -15.98
CA GLY A 135 19.39 17.47 -16.57
C GLY A 135 19.31 17.33 -18.10
N VAL A 136 18.64 18.24 -18.82
CA VAL A 136 18.42 18.11 -20.27
C VAL A 136 19.13 19.23 -21.02
N HIS A 137 19.94 18.87 -22.02
CA HIS A 137 20.50 19.82 -22.99
C HIS A 137 19.35 20.31 -23.88
N MET A 138 18.62 21.31 -23.41
CA MET A 138 17.45 21.86 -24.09
C MET A 138 17.91 22.74 -25.25
N PRO A 139 17.56 22.44 -26.53
CA PRO A 139 17.69 23.41 -27.58
C PRO A 139 16.77 24.59 -27.26
N MET A 140 17.35 25.75 -26.96
CA MET A 140 16.62 26.98 -26.70
C MET A 140 16.11 27.58 -28.02
N GLU A 141 15.23 26.85 -28.72
CA GLU A 141 14.39 27.47 -29.75
C GLU A 141 13.10 28.04 -29.13
N THR A 142 12.47 28.95 -29.86
CA THR A 142 11.57 29.99 -29.36
C THR A 142 10.46 29.53 -28.40
N ASP A 143 10.40 30.22 -27.26
CA ASP A 143 9.32 30.28 -26.26
C ASP A 143 9.21 29.19 -25.17
N THR A 144 10.22 28.33 -25.00
CA THR A 144 10.33 27.39 -23.86
C THR A 144 10.18 28.05 -22.47
N TYR A 145 10.63 29.30 -22.33
CA TYR A 145 10.48 30.07 -21.09
C TYR A 145 9.00 30.37 -20.75
N THR A 146 8.17 30.74 -21.71
CA THR A 146 6.74 31.00 -21.43
C THR A 146 5.98 29.70 -21.19
N MET A 147 6.38 28.60 -21.84
CA MET A 147 5.75 27.29 -21.67
C MET A 147 5.85 26.77 -20.23
N LEU A 148 6.99 27.03 -19.57
CA LEU A 148 7.26 26.62 -18.19
C LEU A 148 6.73 27.60 -17.13
N HIS A 149 6.36 28.83 -17.51
CA HIS A 149 6.06 29.86 -16.54
C HIS A 149 4.64 29.74 -15.98
N ILE A 150 4.50 29.84 -14.66
CA ILE A 150 3.23 29.68 -13.94
C ILE A 150 2.12 30.64 -14.39
N SER A 151 2.48 31.84 -14.87
CA SER A 151 1.51 32.80 -15.41
C SER A 151 0.91 32.36 -16.75
N ALA A 152 1.64 31.55 -17.52
CA ALA A 152 1.13 30.97 -18.75
C ALA A 152 0.04 29.95 -18.45
N THR A 153 0.17 29.13 -17.41
CA THR A 153 -0.88 28.18 -16.97
C THR A 153 -2.23 28.85 -16.76
N ALA A 154 -2.27 29.96 -16.01
CA ALA A 154 -3.49 30.72 -15.77
C ALA A 154 -4.04 31.37 -17.05
N SER A 155 -3.15 31.87 -17.92
CA SER A 155 -3.53 32.53 -19.16
C SER A 155 -3.97 31.54 -20.25
N ARG A 156 -3.45 30.31 -20.24
CA ARG A 156 -3.71 29.25 -21.23
C ARG A 156 -5.18 28.88 -21.28
N LEU A 157 -5.84 28.78 -20.13
CA LEU A 157 -7.27 28.43 -20.10
C LEU A 157 -8.12 29.50 -20.80
N HIS A 158 -7.83 30.78 -20.54
CA HIS A 158 -8.45 31.89 -21.28
C HIS A 158 -8.10 31.89 -22.76
N TYR A 159 -6.84 31.69 -23.09
CA TYR A 159 -6.35 31.68 -24.46
C TYR A 159 -7.00 30.58 -25.31
N ILE A 160 -6.93 29.33 -24.85
CA ILE A 160 -7.43 28.13 -25.56
C ILE A 160 -8.94 28.25 -25.82
N PHE A 161 -9.69 28.73 -24.85
CA PHE A 161 -11.15 28.87 -24.98
C PHE A 161 -11.60 30.25 -25.47
N GLY A 162 -10.66 31.16 -25.77
CA GLY A 162 -10.95 32.51 -26.27
C GLY A 162 -11.73 33.40 -25.30
N MET A 163 -11.60 33.18 -23.98
CA MET A 163 -12.26 33.99 -22.95
C MET A 163 -11.59 35.36 -22.82
N GLN A 164 -12.37 36.39 -22.47
CA GLN A 164 -11.91 37.80 -22.42
C GLN A 164 -12.05 38.45 -21.04
N GLY A 165 -12.36 37.65 -20.00
CA GLY A 165 -12.43 38.15 -18.62
C GLY A 165 -11.06 38.25 -17.95
N ARG A 166 -11.04 38.77 -16.72
CA ARG A 166 -9.81 38.95 -15.93
C ARG A 166 -9.22 37.59 -15.56
N THR A 167 -7.90 37.45 -15.59
CA THR A 167 -7.20 36.25 -15.12
C THR A 167 -6.04 36.62 -14.20
N ALA A 168 -5.79 35.82 -13.17
CA ALA A 168 -4.67 36.02 -12.25
C ALA A 168 -4.19 34.68 -11.66
N THR A 169 -2.90 34.59 -11.38
CA THR A 169 -2.30 33.52 -10.55
C THR A 169 -2.02 34.07 -9.16
N VAL A 170 -2.29 33.29 -8.11
CA VAL A 170 -1.99 33.64 -6.73
C VAL A 170 -1.28 32.51 -6.00
N GLU A 171 -0.28 32.88 -5.22
CA GLU A 171 0.49 31.96 -4.40
C GLU A 171 0.61 32.51 -2.97
N THR A 172 -0.05 31.83 -2.04
CA THR A 172 -0.10 32.13 -0.60
C THR A 172 0.11 30.85 0.22
N ALA A 173 0.91 29.92 -0.30
CA ALA A 173 1.11 28.57 0.21
C ALA A 173 -0.22 27.80 0.35
N CYS A 174 -0.44 27.18 1.50
CA CYS A 174 -1.60 26.34 1.76
C CYS A 174 -2.96 27.04 1.60
N SER A 175 -3.00 28.38 1.60
CA SER A 175 -4.23 29.16 1.39
C SER A 175 -4.48 29.53 -0.08
N SER A 176 -3.60 29.22 -1.04
CA SER A 176 -3.64 29.72 -2.42
C SER A 176 -5.02 29.57 -3.09
N SER A 177 -5.59 28.37 -3.10
CA SER A 177 -6.91 28.14 -3.72
C SER A 177 -8.08 28.82 -3.02
N LEU A 178 -8.05 28.98 -1.69
CA LEU A 178 -9.12 29.70 -0.97
C LEU A 178 -8.98 31.22 -1.13
N THR A 179 -7.74 31.72 -1.20
CA THR A 179 -7.42 33.09 -1.64
C THR A 179 -7.94 33.35 -3.05
N ALA A 180 -7.77 32.39 -3.98
CA ALA A 180 -8.31 32.49 -5.32
C ALA A 180 -9.84 32.61 -5.33
N VAL A 181 -10.53 31.79 -4.52
CA VAL A 181 -11.99 31.89 -4.31
C VAL A 181 -12.40 33.27 -3.76
N ALA A 182 -11.70 33.78 -2.74
CA ALA A 182 -11.98 35.08 -2.15
C ALA A 182 -11.77 36.24 -3.13
N LEU A 183 -10.79 36.13 -4.03
CA LEU A 183 -10.56 37.10 -5.09
C LEU A 183 -11.64 37.04 -6.18
N VAL A 184 -12.08 35.84 -6.60
CA VAL A 184 -13.23 35.70 -7.52
C VAL A 184 -14.48 36.29 -6.87
N HIS A 185 -14.76 35.95 -5.61
CA HIS A 185 -15.88 36.52 -4.86
C HIS A 185 -15.80 38.04 -4.84
N THR A 186 -14.62 38.60 -4.55
CA THR A 186 -14.39 40.05 -4.56
C THR A 186 -14.68 40.70 -5.91
N HIS A 187 -14.28 40.06 -7.00
CA HIS A 187 -14.51 40.58 -8.35
C HIS A 187 -15.97 40.53 -8.80
N LEU A 188 -16.75 39.59 -8.27
CA LEU A 188 -18.15 39.38 -8.63
C LEU A 188 -19.13 40.22 -7.79
N ARG A 189 -18.67 40.78 -6.65
CA ARG A 189 -19.53 41.56 -5.74
C ARG A 189 -20.12 42.81 -6.43
N PRO A 190 -21.41 43.14 -6.18
CA PRO A 190 -22.01 44.40 -6.63
C PRO A 190 -21.34 45.63 -6.00
N ASP A 191 -21.26 46.72 -6.76
CA ASP A 191 -20.58 47.97 -6.37
C ASP A 191 -21.20 48.66 -5.13
N GLU A 192 -22.44 48.33 -4.76
CA GLU A 192 -23.22 48.97 -3.70
C GLU A 192 -22.70 48.71 -2.27
N LEU A 193 -21.80 47.72 -2.09
CA LEU A 193 -21.21 47.37 -0.80
C LEU A 193 -19.99 48.22 -0.39
N GLY A 194 -19.63 49.25 -1.17
CA GLY A 194 -18.73 50.33 -0.75
C GLY A 194 -17.26 49.95 -0.51
N GLN A 195 -16.80 48.78 -0.97
CA GLN A 195 -15.41 48.32 -0.80
C GLN A 195 -14.69 48.14 -2.15
N MET A 196 -13.55 48.83 -2.28
CA MET A 196 -12.51 48.77 -3.32
C MET A 196 -12.93 48.39 -4.75
N LYS A 197 -12.98 49.40 -5.64
CA LYS A 197 -12.95 49.18 -7.10
C LYS A 197 -11.63 48.51 -7.50
N LEU A 198 -11.63 47.21 -7.76
CA LEU A 198 -10.52 46.54 -8.45
C LEU A 198 -10.55 46.76 -9.98
N GLY A 199 -11.36 47.70 -10.48
CA GLY A 199 -11.34 48.10 -11.88
C GLY A 199 -11.92 49.49 -12.10
N ALA A 200 -11.08 50.42 -12.55
CA ALA A 200 -11.55 51.64 -13.19
C ALA A 200 -12.00 51.29 -14.62
N GLY A 201 -13.32 51.34 -14.90
CA GLY A 201 -13.81 51.55 -16.27
C GLY A 201 -14.32 50.35 -17.09
N GLY A 202 -14.78 49.24 -16.49
CA GLY A 202 -15.38 48.11 -17.25
C GLY A 202 -16.76 47.67 -16.72
N SER A 203 -17.58 47.09 -17.60
CA SER A 203 -18.83 46.38 -17.22
C SER A 203 -18.54 45.33 -16.14
N GLN A 204 -19.34 45.27 -15.07
CA GLN A 204 -19.17 44.27 -14.02
C GLN A 204 -19.31 42.85 -14.60
N THR A 205 -18.31 42.00 -14.37
CA THR A 205 -18.38 40.59 -14.74
C THR A 205 -19.30 39.85 -13.76
N LYS A 206 -20.29 39.11 -14.28
CA LYS A 206 -21.28 38.40 -13.45
C LYS A 206 -20.93 36.93 -13.15
N ALA A 207 -19.82 36.41 -13.67
CA ALA A 207 -19.42 35.03 -13.47
C ALA A 207 -17.90 34.84 -13.51
N GLY A 208 -17.43 33.82 -12.82
CA GLY A 208 -16.02 33.50 -12.76
C GLY A 208 -15.77 32.15 -12.11
N PHE A 209 -14.52 31.71 -12.08
CA PHE A 209 -14.14 30.45 -11.47
C PHE A 209 -12.77 30.55 -10.81
N ALA A 210 -12.55 29.74 -9.81
CA ALA A 210 -11.23 29.56 -9.20
C ALA A 210 -10.72 28.16 -9.52
N THR A 211 -9.41 28.01 -9.74
CA THR A 211 -8.76 26.69 -9.77
C THR A 211 -7.68 26.59 -8.71
N GLY A 212 -7.37 25.37 -8.31
CA GLY A 212 -6.27 25.02 -7.42
C GLY A 212 -5.62 23.75 -7.93
N ALA A 213 -4.30 23.71 -8.00
CA ALA A 213 -3.58 22.52 -8.42
C ALA A 213 -2.28 22.37 -7.64
N ASN A 214 -1.98 21.14 -7.26
CA ASN A 214 -0.72 20.75 -6.63
C ASN A 214 -0.33 19.33 -7.06
N GLY A 215 0.94 19.11 -7.39
CA GLY A 215 1.48 17.80 -7.72
C GLY A 215 2.96 17.70 -7.39
N HIS A 216 3.42 16.48 -7.13
CA HIS A 216 4.77 16.21 -6.62
C HIS A 216 5.60 15.42 -7.61
N PHE A 217 6.78 15.94 -7.95
CA PHE A 217 7.69 15.36 -8.95
C PHE A 217 9.15 15.39 -8.53
N ASP A 218 9.50 16.19 -7.51
CA ASP A 218 10.87 16.28 -7.01
C ASP A 218 10.97 15.80 -5.55
N PRO A 219 11.83 14.80 -5.25
CA PRO A 219 12.07 14.40 -3.86
C PRO A 219 12.70 15.51 -3.02
N GLY A 220 13.36 16.51 -3.63
CA GLY A 220 14.05 17.59 -2.92
C GLY A 220 13.14 18.40 -1.99
N PHE A 221 11.92 18.73 -2.42
CA PHE A 221 10.94 19.43 -1.58
C PHE A 221 10.52 18.60 -0.35
N MET A 222 10.29 17.29 -0.54
CA MET A 222 9.97 16.40 0.57
C MET A 222 11.12 16.30 1.58
N VAL A 223 12.35 16.17 1.09
CA VAL A 223 13.56 16.18 1.92
C VAL A 223 13.66 17.48 2.73
N GLY A 224 13.43 18.63 2.08
CA GLY A 224 13.43 19.94 2.75
C GLY A 224 12.39 20.04 3.87
N LEU A 225 11.17 19.58 3.63
CA LEU A 225 10.09 19.56 4.63
C LEU A 225 10.37 18.60 5.79
N CYS A 226 11.00 17.46 5.51
CA CYS A 226 11.52 16.56 6.55
C CYS A 226 12.59 17.26 7.40
N GLY A 227 13.55 17.93 6.76
CA GLY A 227 14.59 18.70 7.46
C GLY A 227 14.01 19.81 8.35
N ALA A 228 12.89 20.42 7.92
CA ALA A 228 12.14 21.40 8.71
C ALA A 228 11.22 20.78 9.78
N LYS A 229 11.16 19.45 9.89
CA LYS A 229 10.29 18.70 10.81
C LYS A 229 8.80 19.05 10.67
N MET A 230 8.36 19.29 9.43
CA MET A 230 6.97 19.66 9.13
C MET A 230 6.06 18.47 8.82
N LEU A 231 6.65 17.33 8.43
CA LEU A 231 5.90 16.15 8.00
C LEU A 231 5.64 15.18 9.15
N SER A 232 4.50 14.51 9.11
CA SER A 232 4.20 13.44 10.09
C SER A 232 5.12 12.24 9.86
N ILE A 233 5.63 11.65 10.93
CA ILE A 233 6.53 10.48 10.84
C ILE A 233 5.79 9.29 10.21
N GLN A 234 4.51 9.11 10.55
CA GLN A 234 3.69 8.02 9.99
C GLN A 234 3.08 8.41 8.64
N GLY A 235 3.29 9.64 8.18
CA GLY A 235 2.84 10.12 6.88
C GLY A 235 1.33 10.17 6.73
N ARG A 236 0.59 10.55 7.79
CA ARG A 236 -0.84 10.92 7.73
C ARG A 236 -1.06 12.25 8.43
N CYS A 237 -2.17 12.93 8.14
CA CYS A 237 -2.60 14.07 8.95
C CYS A 237 -3.44 13.55 10.13
N PHE A 238 -2.85 13.47 11.31
CA PHE A 238 -3.55 13.09 12.55
C PHE A 238 -4.33 14.27 13.14
N THR A 239 -5.21 14.85 12.33
CA THR A 239 -5.95 16.05 12.68
C THR A 239 -6.77 15.84 13.96
N PHE A 240 -6.53 16.68 14.95
CA PHE A 240 -7.11 16.67 16.31
C PHE A 240 -6.65 15.53 17.23
N ASP A 241 -5.89 14.55 16.73
CA ASP A 241 -5.41 13.46 17.58
C ASP A 241 -4.20 13.88 18.43
N SER A 242 -4.05 13.26 19.58
CA SER A 242 -2.90 13.35 20.48
C SER A 242 -1.57 13.01 19.82
N SER A 243 -1.57 12.20 18.77
CA SER A 243 -0.38 11.83 17.99
C SER A 243 -0.10 12.78 16.82
N GLY A 244 -0.77 13.94 16.74
CA GLY A 244 -0.51 14.95 15.72
C GLY A 244 0.93 15.49 15.79
N ASP A 245 1.78 15.07 14.86
CA ASP A 245 3.21 15.38 14.82
C ASP A 245 3.66 16.13 13.56
N GLY A 246 2.74 16.41 12.63
CA GLY A 246 3.04 16.99 11.33
C GLY A 246 1.92 16.70 10.32
N PHE A 247 2.08 17.17 9.08
CA PHE A 247 1.13 16.86 8.01
C PHE A 247 1.69 15.81 7.03
N CYS A 248 0.80 15.14 6.30
CA CYS A 248 1.16 14.35 5.12
C CYS A 248 0.99 15.20 3.86
N ARG A 249 1.96 15.19 2.93
CA ARG A 249 1.79 15.88 1.64
C ARG A 249 0.71 15.21 0.81
N GLY A 250 -0.03 15.99 0.04
CA GLY A 250 -1.05 15.51 -0.88
C GLY A 250 -1.03 16.25 -2.22
N GLU A 251 -1.48 15.58 -3.27
CA GLU A 251 -1.79 16.15 -4.57
C GLU A 251 -3.27 16.53 -4.65
N GLY A 252 -3.62 17.40 -5.58
CA GLY A 252 -5.02 17.64 -5.85
C GLY A 252 -5.25 18.75 -6.86
N HIS A 253 -6.32 18.61 -7.63
CA HIS A 253 -6.72 19.57 -8.65
C HIS A 253 -8.21 19.82 -8.53
N CYS A 254 -8.62 21.05 -8.27
CA CYS A 254 -10.02 21.42 -8.14
C CYS A 254 -10.32 22.69 -8.91
N ALA A 255 -11.56 22.84 -9.33
CA ALA A 255 -12.10 24.09 -9.84
C ALA A 255 -13.51 24.32 -9.30
N MET A 256 -13.86 25.58 -9.05
CA MET A 256 -15.18 25.99 -8.61
C MET A 256 -15.64 27.22 -9.38
N TYR A 257 -16.83 27.14 -9.97
CA TYR A 257 -17.50 28.20 -10.72
C TYR A 257 -18.53 28.93 -9.86
N PHE A 258 -18.55 30.25 -10.02
CA PHE A 258 -19.41 31.19 -9.34
C PHE A 258 -20.16 32.05 -10.36
N LYS A 259 -21.42 32.35 -10.07
CA LYS A 259 -22.21 33.34 -10.79
C LYS A 259 -22.94 34.22 -9.79
N CYS A 260 -23.05 35.50 -10.11
CA CYS A 260 -23.99 36.39 -9.44
C CYS A 260 -25.40 35.99 -9.85
N SER A 261 -26.29 35.93 -8.86
CA SER A 261 -27.69 35.63 -9.06
C SER A 261 -28.50 36.64 -8.27
N GLU A 262 -29.40 37.33 -8.96
CA GLU A 262 -30.38 38.24 -8.35
C GLU A 262 -31.61 37.39 -7.97
N GLY A 263 -31.94 37.32 -6.68
CA GLY A 263 -33.10 36.57 -6.16
C GLY A 263 -32.85 35.10 -5.82
N GLU A 264 -33.93 34.34 -5.57
CA GLU A 264 -33.88 32.89 -5.40
C GLU A 264 -33.68 32.20 -6.75
N ASP A 265 -32.57 31.46 -6.88
CA ASP A 265 -32.28 30.61 -8.03
C ASP A 265 -32.48 29.16 -7.58
N LEU A 266 -33.58 28.53 -8.01
CA LEU A 266 -33.92 27.15 -7.66
C LEU A 266 -32.89 26.13 -8.18
N GLY A 267 -32.03 26.52 -9.13
CA GLY A 267 -30.88 25.74 -9.61
C GLY A 267 -29.57 26.04 -8.87
N ARG A 268 -29.58 26.88 -7.82
CA ARG A 268 -28.39 27.20 -7.02
C ARG A 268 -28.03 26.05 -6.10
N LEU A 269 -26.87 25.46 -6.33
CA LEU A 269 -26.28 24.46 -5.45
C LEU A 269 -25.99 25.00 -4.03
N ALA A 270 -25.24 26.11 -3.96
CA ALA A 270 -24.86 26.77 -2.72
C ALA A 270 -24.56 28.27 -2.98
N MET A 271 -24.41 29.04 -1.91
CA MET A 271 -24.11 30.47 -1.90
C MET A 271 -22.87 30.74 -1.05
N LEU A 272 -21.87 31.40 -1.63
CA LEU A 272 -20.70 31.90 -0.92
C LEU A 272 -21.12 33.24 -0.32
N CYS A 273 -21.30 33.27 0.99
CA CYS A 273 -21.92 34.38 1.70
C CYS A 273 -20.87 35.45 2.03
N GLY A 274 -19.68 35.02 2.46
CA GLY A 274 -18.60 35.89 2.84
C GLY A 274 -17.26 35.20 2.73
N THR A 275 -16.21 35.99 2.58
CA THR A 275 -14.82 35.55 2.48
C THR A 275 -13.91 36.52 3.22
N CYS A 276 -12.81 36.04 3.75
CA CYS A 276 -11.78 36.95 4.27
C CYS A 276 -10.41 36.44 3.92
N MET A 277 -9.50 37.39 3.69
CA MET A 277 -8.07 37.15 3.64
C MET A 277 -7.40 38.13 4.61
N ASN A 278 -6.43 37.65 5.40
CA ASN A 278 -5.58 38.52 6.21
C ASN A 278 -4.17 37.91 6.38
N GLN A 279 -3.35 38.53 7.23
CA GLN A 279 -1.99 38.06 7.49
C GLN A 279 -1.70 38.07 8.99
N ASP A 280 -0.90 37.11 9.45
CA ASP A 280 -0.57 36.89 10.86
C ASP A 280 0.20 38.04 11.52
N GLY A 281 0.92 38.83 10.73
CA GLY A 281 1.83 39.87 11.16
C GLY A 281 3.11 39.27 11.76
N ARG A 282 3.59 39.89 12.84
CA ARG A 282 4.73 39.40 13.61
C ARG A 282 4.25 38.38 14.64
N SER A 283 4.15 37.11 14.23
CA SER A 283 3.91 35.97 15.13
C SER A 283 5.22 35.47 15.78
N ALA A 284 5.16 34.35 16.49
CA ALA A 284 6.33 33.80 17.23
C ALA A 284 7.49 33.39 16.32
N SER A 285 7.19 32.97 15.09
CA SER A 285 8.14 32.72 14.01
C SER A 285 7.39 32.87 12.68
N MET A 286 8.10 33.01 11.56
CA MET A 286 7.48 33.14 10.24
C MET A 286 6.50 32.01 9.90
N THR A 287 6.72 30.81 10.45
CA THR A 287 5.93 29.60 10.21
C THR A 287 4.94 29.26 11.34
N ALA A 288 4.97 29.99 12.45
CA ALA A 288 4.08 29.74 13.58
C ALA A 288 2.71 30.40 13.33
N PRO A 289 1.59 29.65 13.45
CA PRO A 289 0.26 30.20 13.24
C PRO A 289 -0.11 31.20 14.34
N HIS A 290 -0.97 32.17 14.00
CA HIS A 290 -1.39 33.20 14.95
C HIS A 290 -2.91 33.21 15.22
N GLY A 291 -3.29 32.68 16.39
CA GLY A 291 -4.70 32.56 16.82
C GLY A 291 -5.52 33.85 16.72
N PRO A 292 -5.06 35.02 17.21
CA PRO A 292 -5.79 36.27 17.06
C PRO A 292 -6.06 36.68 15.60
N SER A 293 -5.11 36.41 14.69
CA SER A 293 -5.28 36.70 13.26
C SER A 293 -6.30 35.76 12.62
N GLN A 294 -6.31 34.48 13.00
CA GLN A 294 -7.34 33.53 12.57
C GLN A 294 -8.73 33.94 13.08
N GLN A 295 -8.85 34.37 14.35
CA GLN A 295 -10.09 34.89 14.90
C GLN A 295 -10.61 36.10 14.12
N GLU A 296 -9.73 37.05 13.79
CA GLU A 296 -10.11 38.23 13.02
C GLU A 296 -10.51 37.88 11.59
N CYS A 297 -9.84 36.92 10.96
CA CYS A 297 -10.20 36.40 9.64
C CYS A 297 -11.63 35.82 9.66
N ILE A 298 -11.94 35.00 10.67
CA ILE A 298 -13.28 34.44 10.90
C ILE A 298 -14.32 35.54 11.11
N ARG A 299 -14.07 36.48 12.03
CA ARG A 299 -15.02 37.57 12.34
C ARG A 299 -15.32 38.45 11.12
N LYS A 300 -14.31 38.76 10.31
CA LYS A 300 -14.48 39.56 9.10
C LYS A 300 -15.27 38.83 8.02
N SER A 301 -15.00 37.54 7.81
CA SER A 301 -15.76 36.71 6.86
C SER A 301 -17.25 36.62 7.25
N LEU A 302 -17.53 36.34 8.54
CA LEU A 302 -18.90 36.30 9.06
C LEU A 302 -19.61 37.66 8.99
N ARG A 303 -18.89 38.75 9.24
CA ARG A 303 -19.42 40.11 9.09
C ARG A 303 -19.76 40.41 7.62
N GLU A 304 -18.90 40.02 6.69
CA GLU A 304 -19.20 40.15 5.25
C GLU A 304 -20.43 39.29 4.87
N ALA A 305 -20.50 38.06 5.38
CA ALA A 305 -21.63 37.17 5.16
C ALA A 305 -22.95 37.69 5.77
N ALA A 306 -22.87 38.62 6.73
CA ALA A 306 -23.99 39.01 7.59
C ALA A 306 -24.66 37.79 8.28
N VAL A 307 -23.85 36.77 8.63
CA VAL A 307 -24.31 35.53 9.26
C VAL A 307 -23.83 35.50 10.72
N PRO A 308 -24.75 35.34 11.70
CA PRO A 308 -24.37 35.08 13.08
C PRO A 308 -23.53 33.79 13.19
N ALA A 309 -22.41 33.82 13.91
CA ALA A 309 -21.53 32.65 14.05
C ALA A 309 -22.23 31.42 14.66
N LEU A 310 -23.26 31.64 15.48
CA LEU A 310 -24.08 30.57 16.06
C LEU A 310 -24.87 29.77 15.01
N LEU A 311 -25.08 30.33 13.81
CA LEU A 311 -25.72 29.64 12.70
C LEU A 311 -24.77 28.76 11.88
N ILE A 312 -23.46 28.80 12.08
CA ILE A 312 -22.54 27.87 11.41
C ILE A 312 -22.65 26.49 12.08
N GLN A 313 -23.05 25.44 11.38
CA GLN A 313 -23.18 24.10 11.99
C GLN A 313 -21.91 23.26 11.87
N MET A 314 -21.25 23.34 10.72
CA MET A 314 -20.07 22.55 10.41
C MET A 314 -18.93 23.47 10.01
N GLN A 315 -17.72 23.12 10.44
CA GLN A 315 -16.50 23.81 10.09
C GLN A 315 -15.50 22.79 9.52
N GLU A 316 -15.11 23.03 8.27
CA GLU A 316 -13.90 22.49 7.68
C GLU A 316 -12.72 23.35 8.11
N LEU A 317 -11.82 22.75 8.88
CA LEU A 317 -10.64 23.39 9.43
C LEU A 317 -9.47 23.31 8.45
N HIS A 318 -8.48 24.17 8.65
CA HIS A 318 -7.16 23.97 8.07
C HIS A 318 -6.56 22.66 8.60
N GLY A 319 -6.62 22.39 9.91
CA GLY A 319 -6.53 21.07 10.53
C GLY A 319 -5.44 20.17 9.96
N THR A 320 -4.19 20.58 10.10
CA THR A 320 -3.02 19.88 9.52
C THR A 320 -2.54 18.70 10.34
N GLY A 321 -3.05 18.49 11.57
CA GLY A 321 -2.56 17.43 12.45
C GLY A 321 -1.23 17.79 13.12
N THR A 322 -0.96 19.08 13.28
CA THR A 322 0.24 19.55 13.98
C THR A 322 -0.05 19.78 15.45
N ALA A 323 0.89 19.38 16.32
CA ALA A 323 0.77 19.51 17.77
C ALA A 323 0.42 20.94 18.23
N LEU A 324 0.95 21.97 17.53
CA LEU A 324 0.73 23.38 17.84
C LEU A 324 -0.46 23.99 17.07
N GLY A 325 -0.63 23.66 15.80
CA GLY A 325 -1.62 24.32 14.94
C GLY A 325 -3.06 23.96 15.27
N ASP A 326 -3.34 22.68 15.54
CA ASP A 326 -4.70 22.22 15.81
C ASP A 326 -5.31 22.88 17.08
N PRO A 327 -4.59 22.95 18.24
CA PRO A 327 -5.09 23.69 19.40
C PRO A 327 -5.33 25.18 19.13
N ILE A 328 -4.46 25.84 18.36
CA ILE A 328 -4.60 27.27 18.03
C ILE A 328 -5.84 27.52 17.18
N GLU A 329 -6.05 26.71 16.14
CA GLU A 329 -7.22 26.86 15.26
C GLU A 329 -8.52 26.56 15.98
N VAL A 330 -8.55 25.47 16.76
CA VAL A 330 -9.70 25.12 17.60
C VAL A 330 -10.00 26.22 18.61
N GLY A 331 -8.97 26.80 19.24
CA GLY A 331 -9.11 27.93 20.14
C GLY A 331 -9.65 29.19 19.45
N ALA A 332 -9.23 29.46 18.21
CA ALA A 332 -9.72 30.58 17.42
C ALA A 332 -11.22 30.45 17.09
N LEU A 333 -11.67 29.25 16.73
CA LEU A 333 -13.10 28.96 16.52
C LEU A 333 -13.88 29.08 17.82
N ARG A 334 -13.34 28.58 18.94
CA ARG A 334 -13.97 28.74 20.26
C ARG A 334 -14.23 30.22 20.58
N ALA A 335 -13.23 31.06 20.37
CA ALA A 335 -13.28 32.50 20.67
C ALA A 335 -14.19 33.31 19.73
N THR A 336 -14.69 32.71 18.64
CA THR A 336 -15.47 33.41 17.61
C THR A 336 -16.85 32.82 17.36
N MET A 337 -17.07 31.54 17.66
CA MET A 337 -18.28 30.80 17.23
C MET A 337 -19.09 30.17 18.36
N MET A 338 -18.66 30.29 19.61
CA MET A 338 -19.34 29.65 20.76
C MET A 338 -20.28 30.56 21.52
N THR A 339 -20.00 31.86 21.52
CA THR A 339 -20.82 32.85 22.22
C THR A 339 -20.88 34.14 21.43
N ILE A 340 -22.09 34.64 21.20
CA ILE A 340 -22.35 35.96 20.61
C ILE A 340 -23.29 36.70 21.55
N ASP A 341 -22.93 37.92 21.95
CA ASP A 341 -23.75 38.79 22.80
C ASP A 341 -24.29 38.11 24.07
N GLY A 342 -23.46 37.24 24.67
CA GLY A 342 -23.80 36.46 25.87
C GLY A 342 -24.64 35.20 25.61
N VAL A 343 -25.08 34.96 24.38
CA VAL A 343 -25.80 33.75 23.98
C VAL A 343 -24.81 32.65 23.63
N VAL A 344 -24.86 31.55 24.37
CA VAL A 344 -24.06 30.35 24.12
C VAL A 344 -24.76 29.48 23.08
N ARG A 345 -23.98 28.88 22.19
CA ARG A 345 -24.44 27.89 21.20
C ARG A 345 -25.17 26.73 21.87
N GLU A 346 -26.35 26.37 21.35
CA GLU A 346 -27.12 25.20 21.81
C GLU A 346 -26.69 23.90 21.11
N HIS A 347 -26.39 23.96 19.81
CA HIS A 347 -26.01 22.78 19.00
C HIS A 347 -24.51 22.68 18.80
N PRO A 348 -23.86 21.54 19.06
CA PRO A 348 -22.41 21.38 18.90
C PRO A 348 -21.90 21.88 17.55
N LEU A 349 -20.78 22.62 17.55
CA LEU A 349 -20.09 22.93 16.29
C LEU A 349 -19.34 21.68 15.85
N VAL A 350 -19.69 21.15 14.68
CA VAL A 350 -19.05 19.98 14.09
C VAL A 350 -17.74 20.39 13.40
N LYS A 351 -16.66 19.70 13.70
CA LYS A 351 -15.32 19.98 13.16
C LYS A 351 -14.83 18.86 12.27
N THR A 352 -14.35 19.23 11.10
CA THR A 352 -13.89 18.31 10.07
C THR A 352 -12.62 18.84 9.39
N SER A 353 -11.81 17.94 8.83
CA SER A 353 -10.71 18.27 7.92
C SER A 353 -10.54 17.14 6.90
N SER A 354 -10.69 17.49 5.63
CA SER A 354 -10.37 16.64 4.47
C SER A 354 -8.93 16.14 4.46
N LYS A 355 -8.01 16.82 5.14
CA LYS A 355 -6.58 16.43 5.18
C LYS A 355 -6.35 15.10 5.86
N SER A 356 -7.22 14.71 6.79
CA SER A 356 -7.19 13.37 7.40
C SER A 356 -7.52 12.26 6.39
N ASN A 357 -8.22 12.58 5.29
CA ASN A 357 -8.57 11.63 4.24
C ASN A 357 -7.57 11.63 3.09
N CYS A 358 -7.21 12.81 2.55
CA CYS A 358 -6.45 12.92 1.31
C CYS A 358 -5.02 13.46 1.49
N GLY A 359 -4.55 13.66 2.72
CA GLY A 359 -3.35 14.44 2.99
C GLY A 359 -3.57 15.94 2.71
N HIS A 360 -2.53 16.73 2.98
CA HIS A 360 -2.53 18.17 2.73
C HIS A 360 -2.26 18.46 1.25
N THR A 361 -3.30 18.80 0.49
CA THR A 361 -3.19 19.10 -0.95
C THR A 361 -2.62 20.50 -1.27
N GLU A 362 -1.84 21.06 -0.34
CA GLU A 362 -1.11 22.34 -0.39
C GLU A 362 -1.90 23.47 -1.09
N MET A 363 -1.49 23.88 -2.30
CA MET A 363 -2.09 25.00 -3.04
C MET A 363 -3.57 24.74 -3.36
N ASN A 364 -4.00 23.47 -3.45
CA ASN A 364 -5.37 23.05 -3.67
C ASN A 364 -6.20 22.85 -2.38
N ALA A 365 -5.59 22.88 -1.20
CA ALA A 365 -6.25 22.51 0.06
C ALA A 365 -7.52 23.31 0.36
N GLY A 366 -7.54 24.59 0.00
CA GLY A 366 -8.69 25.47 0.16
C GLY A 366 -9.90 25.05 -0.69
N LEU A 367 -9.67 24.71 -1.96
CA LEU A 367 -10.75 24.25 -2.84
C LEU A 367 -11.25 22.85 -2.50
N ALA A 368 -10.36 21.93 -2.10
CA ALA A 368 -10.77 20.62 -1.59
C ALA A 368 -11.71 20.77 -0.37
N GLY A 369 -11.32 21.62 0.59
CA GLY A 369 -12.12 21.91 1.79
C GLY A 369 -13.45 22.61 1.49
N ILE A 370 -13.48 23.62 0.61
CA ILE A 370 -14.73 24.33 0.31
C ILE A 370 -15.73 23.47 -0.47
N ILE A 371 -15.24 22.59 -1.37
CA ILE A 371 -16.07 21.62 -2.07
C ILE A 371 -16.68 20.64 -1.06
N LYS A 372 -15.87 20.11 -0.12
CA LYS A 372 -16.37 19.28 1.00
C LYS A 372 -17.46 20.00 1.78
N CYS A 373 -17.27 21.26 2.15
CA CYS A 373 -18.28 22.08 2.82
C CYS A 373 -19.60 22.17 2.04
N VAL A 374 -19.53 22.48 0.74
CA VAL A 374 -20.75 22.55 -0.09
C VAL A 374 -21.48 21.21 -0.08
N MET A 375 -20.77 20.10 -0.23
CA MET A 375 -21.38 18.77 -0.22
C MET A 375 -21.99 18.45 1.15
N MET A 376 -21.28 18.67 2.25
CA MET A 376 -21.80 18.45 3.62
C MET A 376 -23.09 19.26 3.87
N ALA A 377 -23.15 20.51 3.40
CA ALA A 377 -24.34 21.34 3.53
C ALA A 377 -25.50 20.85 2.64
N CYS A 378 -25.22 20.44 1.39
CA CYS A 378 -26.21 19.92 0.45
C CYS A 378 -26.77 18.55 0.85
N TYR A 379 -25.95 17.67 1.41
CA TYR A 379 -26.37 16.35 1.88
C TYR A 379 -26.83 16.37 3.35
N CYS A 380 -26.61 17.49 4.05
CA CYS A 380 -26.94 17.66 5.46
C CYS A 380 -26.26 16.61 6.35
N ASP A 381 -25.02 16.28 6.03
CA ASP A 381 -24.23 15.24 6.69
C ASP A 381 -22.80 15.73 6.89
N ALA A 382 -22.20 15.43 8.04
CA ALA A 382 -20.81 15.75 8.35
C ALA A 382 -19.92 14.52 8.11
N CYS A 383 -18.94 14.66 7.22
CA CYS A 383 -18.02 13.56 6.92
C CYS A 383 -17.04 13.28 8.08
N PRO A 384 -16.67 12.00 8.31
CA PRO A 384 -15.70 11.62 9.33
C PRO A 384 -14.32 12.25 9.13
N ASN A 385 -13.65 12.53 10.26
CA ASN A 385 -12.20 12.67 10.31
C ASN A 385 -11.57 11.31 10.55
N ASN A 386 -10.48 11.04 9.84
CA ASN A 386 -9.70 9.84 10.08
C ASN A 386 -8.74 10.01 11.25
N HIS A 387 -8.29 8.87 11.78
CA HIS A 387 -7.15 8.76 12.70
C HIS A 387 -7.31 9.35 14.09
N ILE A 388 -8.49 9.86 14.46
CA ILE A 388 -8.77 10.27 15.85
C ILE A 388 -9.03 9.02 16.69
N ARG A 389 -8.06 8.66 17.53
CA ARG A 389 -8.15 7.65 18.58
C ARG A 389 -8.24 8.28 19.96
N LEU A 390 -7.47 9.34 20.19
CA LEU A 390 -7.43 10.09 21.44
C LEU A 390 -7.29 11.57 21.09
N LEU A 391 -8.22 12.41 21.53
CA LEU A 391 -8.17 13.84 21.24
C LEU A 391 -6.91 14.46 21.86
N ASN A 392 -6.30 15.41 21.14
CA ASN A 392 -5.15 16.17 21.61
C ASN A 392 -5.48 16.86 22.95
N PRO A 393 -4.71 16.61 24.03
CA PRO A 393 -5.02 17.14 25.36
C PRO A 393 -4.90 18.66 25.47
N HIS A 394 -4.27 19.32 24.48
CA HIS A 394 -4.23 20.78 24.39
C HIS A 394 -5.47 21.38 23.74
N ILE A 395 -6.37 20.55 23.20
CA ILE A 395 -7.69 20.94 22.74
C ILE A 395 -8.67 20.85 23.91
N ASP A 396 -9.16 22.00 24.36
CA ASP A 396 -10.24 22.08 25.33
C ASP A 396 -11.58 21.73 24.65
N ALA A 397 -12.01 20.48 24.80
CA ALA A 397 -13.28 19.98 24.23
C ALA A 397 -14.45 20.02 25.23
N ASP A 398 -14.17 20.13 26.52
CA ASP A 398 -15.20 20.08 27.57
C ASP A 398 -15.81 21.46 27.87
N ALA A 399 -15.12 22.55 27.51
CA ALA A 399 -15.58 23.89 27.84
C ALA A 399 -16.71 24.44 26.95
N TYR A 400 -17.11 23.76 25.87
CA TYR A 400 -18.19 24.21 24.96
C TYR A 400 -18.79 23.08 24.11
N PRO A 401 -20.03 23.23 23.60
CA PRO A 401 -20.63 22.26 22.69
C PRO A 401 -19.84 22.14 21.37
N VAL A 402 -19.12 21.04 21.23
CA VAL A 402 -18.27 20.74 20.06
C VAL A 402 -18.29 19.26 19.76
N TYR A 403 -18.15 18.93 18.47
CA TYR A 403 -18.10 17.54 18.05
C TYR A 403 -17.00 17.33 17.00
N PHE A 404 -16.11 16.38 17.27
CA PHE A 404 -15.07 15.93 16.36
C PHE A 404 -15.52 14.60 15.78
N VAL A 405 -16.06 14.64 14.57
CA VAL A 405 -16.71 13.48 13.94
C VAL A 405 -15.68 12.43 13.53
N THR A 406 -15.89 11.17 13.91
CA THR A 406 -15.12 9.99 13.46
C THR A 406 -15.95 9.05 12.59
N GLU A 407 -17.24 9.33 12.46
CA GLU A 407 -18.20 8.66 11.59
C GLU A 407 -19.07 9.72 10.89
N SER A 408 -19.76 9.33 9.82
CA SER A 408 -20.72 10.19 9.11
C SER A 408 -21.89 10.52 10.03
N VAL A 409 -22.24 11.80 10.16
CA VAL A 409 -23.27 12.28 11.10
C VAL A 409 -24.29 13.18 10.41
N ASP A 410 -25.53 12.70 10.37
CA ASP A 410 -26.70 13.46 9.95
C ASP A 410 -26.86 14.72 10.81
N GLN A 411 -26.96 15.86 10.16
CA GLN A 411 -27.16 17.16 10.80
C GLN A 411 -28.63 17.44 11.10
N GLY A 412 -29.57 16.67 10.52
CA GLY A 412 -31.01 16.79 10.79
C GLY A 412 -31.66 18.08 10.28
N LEU A 413 -30.98 18.80 9.38
CA LEU A 413 -31.42 20.09 8.83
C LEU A 413 -31.80 19.98 7.35
N ASN A 414 -32.56 20.97 6.85
CA ASN A 414 -32.93 21.09 5.43
C ASN A 414 -32.18 22.21 4.70
N ASN A 415 -31.31 22.91 5.42
CA ASN A 415 -30.34 23.90 4.94
C ASN A 415 -29.28 24.08 6.04
N GLY A 416 -28.13 24.63 5.69
CA GLY A 416 -27.07 24.84 6.67
C GLY A 416 -26.06 25.88 6.24
N TYR A 417 -25.46 26.54 7.23
CA TYR A 417 -24.27 27.33 7.03
C TYR A 417 -23.04 26.55 7.46
N VAL A 418 -22.01 26.60 6.63
CA VAL A 418 -20.75 25.90 6.85
C VAL A 418 -19.57 26.82 6.62
N GLY A 419 -18.50 26.57 7.35
CA GLY A 419 -17.28 27.33 7.26
C GLY A 419 -16.12 26.52 6.71
N VAL A 420 -15.28 27.11 5.86
CA VAL A 420 -13.94 26.59 5.54
C VAL A 420 -12.85 27.59 5.93
N SER A 421 -11.74 27.10 6.49
CA SER A 421 -10.52 27.84 6.79
C SER A 421 -9.33 27.25 6.04
N SER A 422 -8.40 28.09 5.57
CA SER A 422 -7.08 27.64 5.12
C SER A 422 -6.00 28.66 5.46
N PHE A 423 -4.90 28.20 6.06
CA PHE A 423 -3.84 29.06 6.59
C PHE A 423 -2.51 28.67 5.94
N GLY A 424 -1.93 29.58 5.16
CA GLY A 424 -0.60 29.40 4.56
C GLY A 424 0.50 29.49 5.60
N PHE A 425 1.55 28.68 5.47
CA PHE A 425 2.64 28.67 6.45
C PHE A 425 3.33 30.04 6.61
N GLY A 426 3.30 30.91 5.59
CA GLY A 426 3.80 32.29 5.69
C GLY A 426 2.88 33.27 6.44
N GLY A 427 1.81 32.77 7.05
CA GLY A 427 0.84 33.54 7.83
C GLY A 427 -0.27 34.18 7.00
N SER A 428 -0.39 33.87 5.71
CA SER A 428 -1.53 34.30 4.88
C SER A 428 -2.74 33.43 5.18
N ASN A 429 -3.81 34.01 5.71
CA ASN A 429 -5.01 33.26 6.08
C ASN A 429 -6.14 33.55 5.10
N ALA A 430 -6.96 32.53 4.81
CA ALA A 430 -8.18 32.65 4.05
C ALA A 430 -9.35 31.94 4.75
N ARG A 431 -10.56 32.50 4.59
CA ARG A 431 -11.82 31.98 5.15
C ARG A 431 -12.93 32.12 4.10
N GLY A 432 -13.85 31.16 4.05
CA GLY A 432 -15.07 31.24 3.24
C GLY A 432 -16.30 30.67 3.96
N ASP A 433 -17.38 31.44 4.02
CA ASP A 433 -18.66 31.04 4.64
C ASP A 433 -19.68 30.73 3.57
N ILE A 434 -20.28 29.54 3.64
CA ILE A 434 -21.18 29.01 2.63
C ILE A 434 -22.55 28.72 3.24
N TRP A 435 -23.59 28.96 2.47
CA TRP A 435 -24.94 28.48 2.74
C TRP A 435 -25.38 27.53 1.64
N ALA A 436 -26.04 26.43 1.98
CA ALA A 436 -26.68 25.57 0.99
C ALA A 436 -28.04 25.05 1.50
N ARG A 437 -28.90 24.71 0.54
CA ARG A 437 -30.13 23.97 0.79
C ARG A 437 -29.83 22.48 0.78
N GLY A 438 -30.48 21.74 1.67
CA GLY A 438 -30.49 20.28 1.67
C GLY A 438 -31.18 19.73 0.43
N LEU A 439 -30.44 18.95 -0.37
CA LEU A 439 -30.90 18.30 -1.59
C LEU A 439 -31.32 16.84 -1.35
N ALA A 440 -30.68 16.15 -0.40
CA ALA A 440 -30.89 14.71 -0.19
C ALA A 440 -30.78 14.28 1.30
N GLY A 441 -31.39 15.04 2.21
CA GLY A 441 -31.49 14.68 3.64
C GLY A 441 -32.80 13.96 4.02
N PRO A 442 -32.87 13.28 5.18
CA PRO A 442 -34.02 12.49 5.63
C PRO A 442 -35.33 13.29 5.83
N ARG A 443 -35.26 14.63 5.80
CA ARG A 443 -36.41 15.55 5.90
C ARG A 443 -36.75 16.27 4.59
N SER A 444 -36.27 15.79 3.44
CA SER A 444 -36.61 16.34 2.12
C SER A 444 -38.14 16.30 1.88
N THR A 445 -38.79 17.46 1.89
CA THR A 445 -40.19 17.63 1.47
C THR A 445 -40.33 18.02 0.00
N ASN A 446 -39.25 17.97 -0.79
CA ASN A 446 -39.35 18.24 -2.22
C ASN A 446 -38.22 17.53 -2.97
N PRO A 447 -38.46 16.35 -3.58
CA PRO A 447 -37.51 15.73 -4.47
C PRO A 447 -37.54 16.55 -5.76
N GLY A 448 -36.66 17.56 -5.88
CA GLY A 448 -36.34 18.07 -7.21
C GLY A 448 -36.01 16.90 -8.13
N GLU A 449 -36.37 17.03 -9.41
CA GLU A 449 -36.25 15.92 -10.36
C GLU A 449 -34.88 15.24 -10.23
N PRO A 450 -34.84 13.90 -10.10
CA PRO A 450 -33.59 13.19 -9.96
C PRO A 450 -32.69 13.55 -11.15
N ALA A 451 -31.41 13.80 -10.87
CA ALA A 451 -30.40 13.91 -11.90
C ALA A 451 -30.55 12.73 -12.87
N PRO A 452 -30.38 12.93 -14.19
CA PRO A 452 -30.58 11.88 -15.17
C PRO A 452 -29.80 10.64 -14.74
N GLN A 453 -30.51 9.55 -14.49
CA GLN A 453 -29.88 8.26 -14.31
C GLN A 453 -29.24 7.90 -15.65
N PHE A 454 -27.92 8.01 -15.70
CA PHE A 454 -27.17 7.42 -16.78
C PHE A 454 -27.37 5.91 -16.68
N ASN A 455 -28.06 5.35 -17.67
CA ASN A 455 -28.04 3.92 -17.92
C ASN A 455 -26.61 3.58 -18.35
N ARG A 456 -25.73 3.32 -17.38
CA ARG A 456 -24.36 2.88 -17.64
C ARG A 456 -24.41 1.43 -18.11
N GLN A 457 -24.79 1.26 -19.37
CA GLN A 457 -24.38 0.10 -20.14
C GLN A 457 -22.93 0.28 -20.56
N ARG A 458 -22.20 -0.83 -20.63
CA ARG A 458 -20.82 -0.89 -21.09
C ARG A 458 -20.76 -0.35 -22.52
N ALA A 459 -20.41 0.93 -22.69
CA ALA A 459 -20.27 1.56 -23.99
C ALA A 459 -18.89 1.28 -24.59
N PHE A 460 -18.50 0.00 -24.65
CA PHE A 460 -17.47 -0.49 -25.57
C PHE A 460 -17.74 -1.98 -25.84
N VAL A 461 -18.23 -2.27 -27.05
CA VAL A 461 -18.17 -3.58 -27.67
C VAL A 461 -16.89 -3.59 -28.49
N TRP A 462 -15.87 -4.33 -28.06
CA TRP A 462 -14.61 -4.54 -28.80
C TRP A 462 -14.81 -5.50 -29.98
N ASN A 463 -15.82 -5.27 -30.81
CA ASN A 463 -16.05 -5.98 -32.06
C ASN A 463 -16.87 -5.07 -32.98
N GLU A 464 -16.19 -4.41 -33.93
CA GLU A 464 -16.69 -3.86 -35.22
C GLU A 464 -16.01 -2.56 -35.70
N VAL A 465 -14.74 -2.32 -35.35
CA VAL A 465 -13.86 -1.43 -36.15
C VAL A 465 -12.62 -2.19 -36.58
N SER A 466 -12.84 -3.24 -37.39
CA SER A 466 -11.79 -3.87 -38.16
C SER A 466 -12.33 -4.19 -39.55
N LYS A 467 -12.53 -3.17 -40.39
CA LYS A 467 -12.55 -3.30 -41.85
C LYS A 467 -12.65 -1.92 -42.49
N GLN A 468 -11.55 -1.56 -43.20
CA GLN A 468 -11.43 -0.52 -44.24
C GLN A 468 -11.27 0.92 -43.72
N SER A 469 -10.20 1.69 -43.99
CA SER A 469 -8.97 1.51 -44.77
C SER A 469 -7.96 2.55 -44.24
N ALA A 470 -6.82 2.11 -43.70
CA ALA A 470 -5.66 2.99 -43.50
C ALA A 470 -4.69 2.78 -44.67
N PRO A 471 -4.22 3.84 -45.36
CA PRO A 471 -3.24 3.70 -46.42
C PRO A 471 -1.91 3.22 -45.82
N ARG A 472 -1.33 2.17 -46.43
CA ARG A 472 0.02 1.70 -46.14
C ARG A 472 1.00 2.85 -46.38
N MET A 473 1.65 3.30 -45.32
CA MET A 473 2.85 4.11 -45.43
C MET A 473 3.98 3.17 -45.87
N ARG A 474 4.59 3.47 -47.02
CA ARG A 474 5.82 2.78 -47.46
C ARG A 474 6.95 3.24 -46.54
N VAL A 475 7.52 2.29 -45.82
CA VAL A 475 8.77 2.46 -45.08
C VAL A 475 9.91 2.53 -46.11
N ASP A 476 10.81 3.47 -45.87
CA ASP A 476 12.07 3.61 -46.59
C ASP A 476 12.96 2.40 -46.24
N PRO A 477 13.42 1.58 -47.22
CA PRO A 477 14.17 0.35 -46.94
C PRO A 477 15.53 0.56 -46.24
N GLU A 478 15.99 1.80 -46.07
CA GLU A 478 17.27 2.12 -45.41
C GLU A 478 17.13 2.84 -44.06
N LEU A 479 15.92 3.03 -43.52
CA LEU A 479 15.68 3.74 -42.25
C LEU A 479 14.91 2.92 -41.20
N GLU A 480 14.86 1.60 -41.36
CA GLU A 480 14.14 0.64 -40.50
C GLU A 480 14.92 0.24 -39.21
N HIS A 481 15.91 1.02 -38.76
CA HIS A 481 16.88 0.54 -37.76
C HIS A 481 17.05 1.33 -36.45
N VAL A 482 16.29 2.38 -36.15
CA VAL A 482 16.57 3.18 -34.91
C VAL A 482 15.36 3.63 -34.10
N VAL A 483 14.11 3.21 -34.39
CA VAL A 483 12.93 3.60 -33.58
C VAL A 483 12.01 2.43 -33.18
N ASP A 484 12.54 1.22 -33.12
CA ASP A 484 11.97 0.10 -32.38
C ASP A 484 13.04 -0.38 -31.40
N ASN A 485 12.94 -0.10 -30.09
CA ASN A 485 13.78 -0.75 -29.05
C ASN A 485 13.36 -0.42 -27.59
N LEU A 486 12.06 -0.41 -27.29
CA LEU A 486 11.59 -0.49 -25.89
C LEU A 486 10.57 -1.62 -25.64
N GLU A 487 10.20 -2.38 -26.67
CA GLU A 487 9.51 -3.68 -26.54
C GLU A 487 10.47 -4.89 -26.51
N ASP A 488 11.79 -4.69 -26.70
CA ASP A 488 12.81 -5.75 -26.74
C ASP A 488 13.56 -5.99 -25.40
N TYR A 489 13.15 -5.35 -24.29
CA TYR A 489 13.84 -5.55 -23.00
C TYR A 489 13.53 -6.88 -22.30
N ASP A 490 12.53 -7.63 -22.75
CA ASP A 490 12.33 -9.01 -22.29
C ASP A 490 13.46 -9.94 -22.80
N ASP A 491 14.05 -9.65 -23.96
CA ASP A 491 15.21 -10.37 -24.49
C ASP A 491 16.55 -9.81 -23.98
N ALA A 492 16.67 -8.52 -23.68
CA ALA A 492 17.93 -7.92 -23.23
C ALA A 492 18.54 -8.57 -21.97
N TYR A 493 17.70 -9.05 -21.04
CA TYR A 493 18.17 -9.81 -19.87
C TYR A 493 18.43 -11.29 -20.18
N LEU A 494 17.82 -11.85 -21.22
CA LEU A 494 18.00 -13.23 -21.67
C LEU A 494 19.29 -13.40 -22.48
N VAL A 495 19.55 -12.47 -23.41
CA VAL A 495 20.70 -12.44 -24.31
C VAL A 495 21.65 -11.29 -23.92
N GLY A 496 22.45 -11.53 -22.88
CA GLY A 496 23.51 -10.62 -22.46
C GLY A 496 24.84 -10.98 -23.12
N GLU A 497 25.68 -9.99 -23.43
CA GLU A 497 27.04 -10.26 -23.90
C GLU A 497 27.83 -11.01 -22.83
N GLN A 498 28.68 -11.95 -23.28
CA GLN A 498 29.59 -12.65 -22.38
C GLN A 498 30.51 -11.62 -21.71
N PRO A 499 30.90 -11.81 -20.43
CA PRO A 499 31.90 -10.99 -19.79
C PRO A 499 33.15 -10.83 -20.67
N SER A 500 33.65 -9.61 -20.81
CA SER A 500 34.89 -9.31 -21.52
C SER A 500 36.12 -9.85 -20.76
N GLU A 501 37.31 -9.85 -21.37
CA GLU A 501 38.55 -10.28 -20.67
C GLU A 501 38.82 -9.51 -19.37
N ASP A 502 38.31 -8.29 -19.27
CA ASP A 502 38.46 -7.43 -18.09
C ASP A 502 37.38 -7.68 -17.01
N ASP A 503 36.29 -8.39 -17.35
CA ASP A 503 35.18 -8.66 -16.45
C ASP A 503 35.41 -9.91 -15.59
N THR A 504 35.04 -9.84 -14.31
CA THR A 504 35.16 -10.96 -13.36
C THR A 504 33.82 -11.26 -12.70
N LEU A 505 33.44 -12.54 -12.67
CA LEU A 505 32.24 -13.01 -11.98
C LEU A 505 32.55 -13.46 -10.55
N TYR A 506 31.60 -13.19 -9.66
CA TYR A 506 31.65 -13.54 -8.25
C TYR A 506 30.35 -14.22 -7.84
N CYS A 507 30.41 -15.23 -6.97
CA CYS A 507 29.25 -15.81 -6.32
C CYS A 507 29.03 -15.17 -4.96
N ILE A 508 27.80 -14.84 -4.61
CA ILE A 508 27.40 -14.34 -3.29
C ILE A 508 26.13 -15.06 -2.85
N GLY A 509 26.01 -15.37 -1.56
CA GLY A 509 24.86 -16.15 -1.09
C GLY A 509 24.78 -16.30 0.41
N SER A 510 23.83 -17.10 0.88
CA SER A 510 23.68 -17.39 2.31
C SER A 510 24.90 -18.14 2.88
N PHE A 511 25.64 -18.87 2.06
CA PHE A 511 26.87 -19.59 2.44
C PHE A 511 28.00 -18.67 2.93
N ASN A 512 27.91 -17.36 2.69
CA ASN A 512 28.80 -16.33 3.26
C ASN A 512 28.03 -15.15 3.89
N GLY A 513 26.76 -15.39 4.23
CA GLY A 513 25.87 -14.42 4.85
C GLY A 513 25.57 -13.19 4.00
N TRP A 514 25.69 -13.29 2.66
CA TRP A 514 25.53 -12.17 1.72
C TRP A 514 26.51 -11.01 1.96
N THR A 515 27.70 -11.27 2.51
CA THR A 515 28.63 -10.20 2.92
C THR A 515 29.72 -9.85 1.91
N LEU A 516 30.44 -10.83 1.36
CA LEU A 516 31.56 -10.61 0.44
C LEU A 516 31.43 -11.52 -0.78
N PRO A 517 31.30 -10.99 -2.02
CA PRO A 517 31.29 -11.82 -3.21
C PRO A 517 32.62 -12.56 -3.41
N GLU A 518 32.55 -13.87 -3.63
CA GLU A 518 33.69 -14.77 -3.82
C GLU A 518 33.92 -15.07 -5.30
N LYS A 519 35.16 -15.00 -5.76
CA LYS A 519 35.47 -15.05 -7.21
C LYS A 519 35.11 -16.42 -7.81
N MET A 520 34.47 -16.42 -8.98
CA MET A 520 34.28 -17.63 -9.80
C MET A 520 35.50 -17.89 -10.68
N THR A 521 35.81 -19.16 -10.90
CA THR A 521 36.96 -19.59 -11.73
C THR A 521 36.49 -19.86 -13.15
N TRP A 522 37.17 -19.29 -14.14
CA TRP A 522 36.96 -19.62 -15.54
C TRP A 522 37.67 -20.92 -15.90
N HIS A 523 36.98 -21.86 -16.55
CA HIS A 523 37.54 -23.14 -16.98
C HIS A 523 37.63 -23.18 -18.51
N GLU A 524 38.85 -23.04 -19.05
CA GLU A 524 39.12 -22.88 -20.49
C GLU A 524 38.63 -24.05 -21.35
N ASP A 525 38.77 -25.30 -20.86
CA ASP A 525 38.41 -26.50 -21.62
C ASP A 525 36.89 -26.66 -21.82
N THR A 526 36.09 -26.07 -20.94
CA THR A 526 34.61 -26.20 -20.94
C THR A 526 33.91 -24.89 -21.26
N GLY A 527 34.63 -23.76 -21.31
CA GLY A 527 34.06 -22.44 -21.58
C GLY A 527 33.03 -21.99 -20.55
N CYS A 528 33.21 -22.36 -19.28
CA CYS A 528 32.24 -22.09 -18.20
C CYS A 528 32.92 -21.45 -16.99
N TYR A 529 32.13 -20.71 -16.20
CA TYR A 529 32.52 -20.28 -14.86
C TYR A 529 32.07 -21.30 -13.82
N VAL A 530 32.96 -21.65 -12.89
CA VAL A 530 32.68 -22.59 -11.81
C VAL A 530 32.90 -21.96 -10.43
N PHE A 531 32.08 -22.37 -9.46
CA PHE A 531 32.21 -21.96 -8.06
C PHE A 531 31.91 -23.12 -7.10
N PRO A 532 32.78 -23.40 -6.11
CA PRO A 532 32.55 -24.45 -5.11
C PRO A 532 31.76 -23.89 -3.93
N MET A 533 30.48 -24.24 -3.81
CA MET A 533 29.65 -23.79 -2.69
C MET A 533 29.48 -24.91 -1.65
N PRO A 534 29.98 -24.78 -0.42
CA PRO A 534 29.70 -25.72 0.66
C PRO A 534 28.26 -25.56 1.18
N LEU A 535 27.55 -26.66 1.42
CA LEU A 535 26.25 -26.62 2.12
C LEU A 535 26.43 -26.42 3.63
N GLY A 536 25.67 -25.49 4.22
CA GLY A 536 25.58 -25.29 5.67
C GLY A 536 24.76 -26.36 6.40
N GLU A 537 24.63 -26.24 7.73
CA GLU A 537 23.96 -27.24 8.58
C GLU A 537 22.46 -27.43 8.30
N ALA A 538 21.82 -26.46 7.63
CA ALA A 538 20.44 -26.55 7.17
C ALA A 538 20.29 -27.36 5.86
N CYS A 539 21.40 -27.72 5.21
CA CYS A 539 21.46 -28.35 3.89
C CYS A 539 20.68 -27.58 2.79
N VAL A 540 20.51 -26.27 2.98
CA VAL A 540 19.85 -25.37 2.02
C VAL A 540 20.60 -24.05 1.94
N GLU A 541 21.05 -23.69 0.75
CA GLU A 541 21.75 -22.42 0.50
C GLU A 541 21.14 -21.67 -0.69
N GLN A 542 21.17 -20.34 -0.60
CA GLN A 542 20.68 -19.40 -1.60
C GLN A 542 21.86 -18.64 -2.20
N PHE A 543 21.86 -18.36 -3.49
CA PHE A 543 22.95 -17.59 -4.11
C PHE A 543 22.52 -16.78 -5.34
N GLN A 544 23.38 -15.83 -5.72
CA GLN A 544 23.36 -15.03 -6.94
C GLN A 544 24.79 -14.90 -7.48
N ILE A 545 24.90 -14.49 -8.75
CA ILE A 545 26.20 -14.18 -9.36
C ILE A 545 26.29 -12.67 -9.58
N VAL A 546 27.41 -12.07 -9.25
CA VAL A 546 27.68 -10.63 -9.30
C VAL A 546 28.85 -10.41 -10.24
N MET A 547 28.70 -9.50 -11.19
CA MET A 547 29.77 -9.08 -12.09
C MET A 547 30.54 -7.90 -11.49
N ASN A 548 31.87 -7.96 -11.51
CA ASN A 548 32.79 -6.90 -11.07
C ASN A 548 32.55 -6.38 -9.64
N LYS A 549 32.02 -7.23 -8.75
CA LYS A 549 31.58 -6.86 -7.39
C LYS A 549 30.59 -5.68 -7.36
N ASN A 550 29.89 -5.44 -8.46
CA ASN A 550 28.92 -4.37 -8.57
C ASN A 550 27.50 -4.90 -8.34
N GLU A 551 26.85 -4.43 -7.29
CA GLU A 551 25.52 -4.91 -6.87
C GLU A 551 24.40 -4.65 -7.89
N TYR A 552 24.64 -3.78 -8.89
CA TYR A 552 23.70 -3.50 -9.98
C TYR A 552 23.89 -4.41 -11.20
N PHE A 553 24.96 -5.22 -11.25
CA PHE A 553 25.23 -6.14 -12.34
C PHE A 553 25.20 -7.58 -11.85
N LYS A 554 24.00 -8.04 -11.49
CA LYS A 554 23.75 -9.40 -11.01
C LYS A 554 23.19 -10.28 -12.12
N ILE A 555 23.56 -11.54 -12.08
CA ILE A 555 22.93 -12.61 -12.85
C ILE A 555 22.10 -13.40 -11.84
N PHE A 556 20.81 -13.55 -12.14
CA PHE A 556 19.79 -14.01 -11.20
C PHE A 556 18.67 -14.77 -11.93
N PRO A 557 17.88 -15.61 -11.25
CA PRO A 557 16.75 -16.28 -11.88
C PRO A 557 15.58 -15.32 -12.12
N ALA A 558 14.80 -15.58 -13.17
CA ALA A 558 13.55 -14.86 -13.45
C ALA A 558 12.48 -15.05 -12.34
N ALA A 559 12.51 -16.20 -11.66
CA ALA A 559 11.60 -16.52 -10.57
C ALA A 559 12.27 -16.33 -9.20
N LYS A 560 11.45 -16.12 -8.17
CA LYS A 560 11.93 -16.13 -6.77
C LYS A 560 12.25 -17.56 -6.35
N MET A 561 13.31 -17.71 -5.54
CA MET A 561 13.72 -18.99 -4.94
C MET A 561 13.76 -20.15 -5.95
N ALA A 562 14.48 -19.95 -7.04
CA ALA A 562 14.35 -20.79 -8.21
C ALA A 562 15.35 -21.96 -8.24
N GLY A 563 14.96 -23.04 -8.90
CA GLY A 563 15.85 -24.17 -9.22
C GLY A 563 16.68 -23.93 -10.49
N GLN A 564 17.36 -24.98 -10.97
CA GLN A 564 18.22 -24.93 -12.17
C GLN A 564 17.43 -24.73 -13.47
N ASP A 565 16.13 -25.07 -13.46
CA ASP A 565 15.20 -24.93 -14.58
C ASP A 565 14.75 -23.48 -14.82
N ALA A 566 15.13 -22.56 -13.93
CA ALA A 566 14.78 -21.17 -14.03
C ALA A 566 15.52 -20.46 -15.16
N ILE A 567 14.79 -19.61 -15.87
CA ILE A 567 15.36 -18.68 -16.84
C ILE A 567 16.40 -17.80 -16.14
N VAL A 568 17.61 -17.74 -16.70
CA VAL A 568 18.73 -16.95 -16.17
C VAL A 568 18.70 -15.56 -16.79
N LEU A 569 18.50 -14.54 -15.95
CA LEU A 569 18.44 -13.13 -16.32
C LEU A 569 19.71 -12.39 -15.89
N GLY A 570 19.97 -11.24 -16.52
CA GLY A 570 21.10 -10.36 -16.20
C GLY A 570 22.26 -10.47 -17.20
N PRO A 571 23.34 -9.70 -17.00
CA PRO A 571 23.63 -8.89 -15.81
C PRO A 571 22.73 -7.66 -15.64
N GLY A 572 22.21 -7.43 -14.43
CA GLY A 572 21.35 -6.28 -14.09
C GLY A 572 20.89 -6.27 -12.64
N VAL A 573 19.94 -5.40 -12.28
CA VAL A 573 19.45 -5.29 -10.90
C VAL A 573 18.49 -6.44 -10.58
N ALA A 574 18.90 -7.33 -9.67
CA ALA A 574 18.08 -8.47 -9.27
C ALA A 574 16.88 -8.04 -8.38
N PRO A 575 15.63 -8.40 -8.73
CA PRO A 575 14.48 -8.17 -7.87
C PRO A 575 14.59 -8.92 -6.53
N VAL A 576 13.93 -8.39 -5.48
CA VAL A 576 14.00 -8.98 -4.14
C VAL A 576 13.44 -10.41 -4.11
N GLY A 577 14.28 -11.36 -3.72
CA GLY A 577 13.95 -12.79 -3.62
C GLY A 577 14.25 -13.61 -4.88
N ASN A 578 14.69 -12.97 -5.96
CA ASN A 578 15.16 -13.65 -7.18
C ASN A 578 16.56 -14.22 -6.95
N VAL A 579 16.63 -15.35 -6.26
CA VAL A 579 17.85 -16.07 -5.90
C VAL A 579 17.69 -17.53 -6.31
N TRP A 580 18.79 -18.21 -6.62
CA TRP A 580 18.77 -19.66 -6.78
C TRP A 580 18.83 -20.34 -5.43
N VAL A 581 18.23 -21.53 -5.33
CA VAL A 581 18.20 -22.33 -4.11
C VAL A 581 18.74 -23.72 -4.38
N ILE A 582 19.78 -24.10 -3.65
CA ILE A 582 20.25 -25.48 -3.57
C ILE A 582 19.65 -26.10 -2.32
N ASP A 583 18.80 -27.12 -2.47
CA ASP A 583 18.18 -27.86 -1.37
C ASP A 583 18.62 -29.34 -1.41
N GLY A 584 19.55 -29.71 -0.54
CA GLY A 584 20.08 -31.06 -0.43
C GLY A 584 19.21 -32.02 0.40
N ARG A 585 18.14 -31.53 1.04
CA ARG A 585 17.33 -32.32 1.99
C ARG A 585 16.54 -33.47 1.33
N PRO A 586 15.90 -33.30 0.15
CA PRO A 586 15.16 -34.39 -0.50
C PRO A 586 16.04 -35.61 -0.81
N GLU A 587 17.31 -35.37 -1.14
CA GLU A 587 18.31 -36.38 -1.49
C GLU A 587 19.18 -36.81 -0.30
N LYS A 588 18.92 -36.27 0.90
CA LYS A 588 19.67 -36.53 2.14
C LYS A 588 21.17 -36.25 2.00
N ILE A 589 21.51 -35.17 1.30
CA ILE A 589 22.88 -34.72 1.14
C ILE A 589 23.39 -34.16 2.48
N PRO A 590 24.55 -34.64 2.97
CA PRO A 590 25.07 -34.21 4.27
C PRO A 590 25.59 -32.77 4.20
N HIS A 591 25.53 -32.07 5.34
CA HIS A 591 26.13 -30.75 5.45
C HIS A 591 27.65 -30.81 5.15
N GLY A 592 28.21 -29.72 4.63
CA GLY A 592 29.61 -29.66 4.19
C GLY A 592 29.88 -30.29 2.82
N THR A 593 28.88 -30.92 2.18
CA THR A 593 29.00 -31.34 0.77
C THR A 593 29.23 -30.11 -0.12
N ILE A 594 30.20 -30.20 -1.02
CA ILE A 594 30.52 -29.14 -1.98
C ILE A 594 29.66 -29.31 -3.22
N TYR A 595 28.89 -28.28 -3.57
CA TYR A 595 28.24 -28.17 -4.86
C TYR A 595 29.14 -27.38 -5.82
N GLN A 596 29.34 -27.92 -7.02
CA GLN A 596 29.90 -27.15 -8.12
C GLN A 596 28.77 -26.40 -8.79
N ILE A 597 28.76 -25.08 -8.68
CA ILE A 597 27.89 -24.19 -9.46
C ILE A 597 28.59 -23.90 -10.78
N THR A 598 27.90 -24.12 -11.90
CA THR A 598 28.43 -23.88 -13.24
C THR A 598 27.53 -22.87 -13.96
N LEU A 599 28.12 -21.80 -14.48
CA LEU A 599 27.45 -20.82 -15.33
C LEU A 599 28.09 -20.84 -16.73
N GLN A 600 27.28 -21.05 -17.74
CA GLN A 600 27.67 -21.13 -19.15
C GLN A 600 26.90 -20.10 -19.98
N TRP A 601 27.59 -19.46 -20.92
CA TRP A 601 26.97 -18.72 -22.02
C TRP A 601 27.00 -19.57 -23.29
N ASP A 602 25.84 -19.79 -23.89
CA ASP A 602 25.73 -20.32 -25.24
C ASP A 602 26.16 -19.22 -26.23
N LEU A 603 27.24 -19.48 -26.98
CA LEU A 603 27.83 -18.50 -27.89
C LEU A 603 26.99 -18.26 -29.15
N GLU A 604 26.15 -19.22 -29.54
CA GLU A 604 25.29 -19.10 -30.73
C GLU A 604 23.97 -18.40 -30.37
N THR A 605 23.36 -18.78 -29.24
CA THR A 605 22.04 -18.26 -28.85
C THR A 605 22.10 -17.11 -27.85
N ARG A 606 23.30 -16.79 -27.32
CA ARG A 606 23.55 -15.83 -26.23
C ARG A 606 22.78 -16.14 -24.94
N LYS A 607 22.21 -17.35 -24.82
CA LYS A 607 21.47 -17.78 -23.63
C LYS A 607 22.43 -18.19 -22.53
N LYS A 608 22.03 -17.89 -21.30
CA LYS A 608 22.76 -18.29 -20.10
C LYS A 608 22.13 -19.55 -19.53
N VAL A 609 22.97 -20.51 -19.18
CA VAL A 609 22.55 -21.74 -18.50
C VAL A 609 23.32 -21.82 -17.19
N ILE A 610 22.59 -22.07 -16.10
CA ILE A 610 23.17 -22.32 -14.80
C ILE A 610 22.80 -23.72 -14.35
N SER A 611 23.76 -24.44 -13.78
CA SER A 611 23.55 -25.77 -13.22
C SER A 611 24.37 -25.92 -11.94
N TRP A 612 24.01 -26.92 -11.13
CA TRP A 612 24.81 -27.31 -9.99
C TRP A 612 24.70 -28.79 -9.68
N GLU A 613 25.79 -29.38 -9.22
CA GLU A 613 25.80 -30.79 -8.81
C GLU A 613 26.72 -31.01 -7.60
N PRO A 614 26.43 -32.00 -6.74
CA PRO A 614 27.36 -32.41 -5.70
C PRO A 614 28.67 -32.87 -6.36
N SER A 615 29.79 -32.25 -5.99
CA SER A 615 31.10 -32.58 -6.55
C SER A 615 31.94 -33.37 -5.55
N LEU A 616 32.52 -34.47 -6.03
CA LEU A 616 33.55 -35.24 -5.33
C LEU A 616 34.96 -34.94 -5.89
N ASP A 617 35.06 -33.93 -6.76
CA ASP A 617 36.34 -33.55 -7.36
C ASP A 617 37.28 -32.95 -6.29
N SER A 618 38.48 -33.52 -6.21
CA SER A 618 39.57 -33.02 -5.38
C SER A 618 39.93 -31.56 -5.67
N TYR A 619 39.77 -31.10 -6.91
CA TYR A 619 40.00 -29.71 -7.29
C TYR A 619 38.94 -28.79 -6.67
N MET A 620 37.65 -29.11 -6.83
CA MET A 620 36.56 -28.34 -6.20
C MET A 620 36.63 -28.34 -4.68
N THR A 621 37.08 -29.45 -4.09
CA THR A 621 37.31 -29.55 -2.64
C THR A 621 38.45 -28.64 -2.18
N SER A 622 39.54 -28.55 -2.94
CA SER A 622 40.65 -27.62 -2.63
C SER A 622 40.21 -26.15 -2.72
N LEU A 623 39.45 -25.79 -3.76
CA LEU A 623 38.96 -24.43 -3.95
C LEU A 623 37.93 -24.04 -2.86
N ALA A 624 37.08 -24.99 -2.43
CA ALA A 624 36.19 -24.80 -1.28
C ALA A 624 36.95 -24.56 0.03
N SER A 625 38.13 -25.16 0.21
CA SER A 625 38.93 -25.03 1.44
C SER A 625 39.55 -23.64 1.62
N GLU A 626 39.64 -22.86 0.54
CA GLU A 626 40.09 -21.47 0.57
C GLU A 626 38.99 -20.50 1.06
N LEU A 627 37.73 -20.93 1.02
CA LEU A 627 36.60 -20.14 1.51
C LEU A 627 36.61 -20.07 3.04
N GLN A 628 36.33 -18.89 3.57
CA GLN A 628 36.14 -18.74 5.01
C GLN A 628 34.83 -19.44 5.43
N PRO A 629 34.87 -20.36 6.41
CA PRO A 629 33.66 -21.07 6.82
C PRO A 629 32.69 -20.11 7.50
N TRP A 630 31.53 -19.90 6.88
CA TRP A 630 30.45 -19.11 7.46
C TRP A 630 29.68 -19.92 8.50
N ARG A 631 29.44 -19.31 9.66
CA ARG A 631 28.61 -19.91 10.71
C ARG A 631 27.32 -19.12 10.82
N HIS A 632 26.22 -19.75 10.42
CA HIS A 632 24.92 -19.12 10.53
C HIS A 632 24.55 -18.80 11.97
N ARG A 633 23.88 -17.67 12.15
CA ARG A 633 23.28 -17.24 13.40
C ARG A 633 21.77 -17.32 13.30
N TYR A 634 21.13 -17.75 14.37
CA TYR A 634 19.67 -17.89 14.42
C TYR A 634 19.08 -16.86 15.37
N TYR A 635 17.99 -16.25 14.92
CA TYR A 635 17.28 -15.22 15.65
C TYR A 635 15.87 -15.69 15.91
N ILE A 636 15.38 -15.50 17.14
CA ILE A 636 13.97 -15.65 17.46
C ILE A 636 13.28 -14.29 17.28
N VAL A 637 12.08 -14.32 16.69
CA VAL A 637 11.28 -13.13 16.41
C VAL A 637 9.87 -13.41 16.91
N GLY A 638 9.33 -12.56 17.79
CA GLY A 638 8.00 -12.78 18.34
C GLY A 638 7.34 -11.54 18.91
N SER A 639 6.08 -11.69 19.33
CA SER A 639 5.22 -10.59 19.79
C SER A 639 5.79 -9.88 21.04
N TRP A 640 6.48 -10.59 21.94
CA TRP A 640 7.06 -10.02 23.18
C TRP A 640 8.12 -8.94 22.93
N SER A 641 8.75 -8.95 21.75
CA SER A 641 9.77 -7.98 21.37
C SER A 641 9.27 -6.95 20.36
N ASN A 642 7.94 -6.89 20.14
CA ASN A 642 7.33 -6.19 19.00
C ASN A 642 7.99 -6.61 17.67
N TRP A 643 8.17 -7.91 17.49
CA TRP A 643 8.79 -8.53 16.31
C TRP A 643 10.23 -8.08 16.02
N LYS A 644 10.94 -7.57 17.03
CA LYS A 644 12.40 -7.35 16.94
C LYS A 644 13.14 -8.68 17.01
N GLN A 645 14.16 -8.83 16.16
CA GLN A 645 15.02 -10.01 16.11
C GLN A 645 15.91 -10.09 17.36
N ILE A 646 15.88 -11.23 18.06
CA ILE A 646 16.73 -11.53 19.21
C ILE A 646 17.64 -12.70 18.86
N GLU A 647 18.95 -12.52 18.97
CA GLU A 647 19.93 -13.57 18.68
C GLU A 647 19.83 -14.72 19.70
N MET A 648 19.73 -15.95 19.22
CA MET A 648 19.69 -17.13 20.08
C MET A 648 21.10 -17.55 20.49
N THR A 649 21.25 -18.02 21.72
CA THR A 649 22.54 -18.46 22.25
C THR A 649 22.80 -19.93 21.88
N PRO A 650 23.96 -20.30 21.31
CA PRO A 650 24.29 -21.70 21.05
C PRO A 650 24.43 -22.49 22.36
N VAL A 651 23.92 -23.74 22.37
CA VAL A 651 24.01 -24.67 23.51
C VAL A 651 25.31 -25.51 23.39
N ARG A 652 25.96 -25.83 24.52
CA ARG A 652 27.27 -26.54 24.58
C ARG A 652 27.32 -27.85 23.77
N ALA A 653 28.54 -28.28 23.46
CA ALA A 653 28.99 -29.24 22.43
C ALA A 653 28.31 -30.63 22.32
N GLU A 654 27.49 -31.08 23.27
CA GLU A 654 26.86 -32.41 23.23
C GLU A 654 25.72 -32.53 22.21
N LYS A 655 25.16 -31.40 21.73
CA LYS A 655 24.14 -31.36 20.67
C LYS A 655 24.45 -30.27 19.63
N PRO A 656 25.28 -30.58 18.62
CA PRO A 656 25.61 -29.64 17.54
C PRO A 656 24.37 -29.04 16.88
N GLY A 657 24.48 -27.77 16.46
CA GLY A 657 23.40 -27.04 15.77
C GLY A 657 22.23 -26.61 16.67
N THR A 658 22.37 -26.64 18.00
CA THR A 658 21.30 -26.27 18.93
C THR A 658 21.47 -24.86 19.48
N PHE A 659 20.42 -24.06 19.41
CA PHE A 659 20.32 -22.68 19.86
C PHE A 659 19.18 -22.54 20.86
N GLN A 660 19.31 -21.65 21.85
CA GLN A 660 18.31 -21.42 22.88
C GLN A 660 18.01 -19.93 23.07
N ALA A 661 16.76 -19.63 23.42
CA ALA A 661 16.33 -18.34 23.93
C ALA A 661 15.34 -18.56 25.09
N THR A 662 15.26 -17.60 26.00
CA THR A 662 14.25 -17.57 27.05
C THR A 662 13.34 -16.38 26.80
N VAL A 663 12.03 -16.62 26.83
CA VAL A 663 10.99 -15.62 26.59
C VAL A 663 10.12 -15.53 27.83
N ARG A 664 9.71 -14.31 28.20
CA ARG A 664 8.76 -14.08 29.30
C ARG A 664 7.40 -13.67 28.73
N LEU A 665 6.34 -14.38 29.12
CA LEU A 665 4.98 -14.09 28.63
C LEU A 665 4.45 -12.77 29.19
N GLY A 666 3.89 -11.93 28.30
CA GLY A 666 3.25 -10.67 28.65
C GLY A 666 1.85 -10.81 29.27
N ILE A 667 1.17 -9.67 29.44
CA ILE A 667 -0.19 -9.59 30.04
C ILE A 667 -1.21 -10.41 29.24
N GLN A 668 -0.99 -10.57 27.94
CA GLN A 668 -1.86 -11.34 27.05
C GLN A 668 -1.79 -12.86 27.28
N ARG A 669 -0.85 -13.34 28.12
CA ARG A 669 -0.67 -14.78 28.46
C ARG A 669 -0.44 -15.69 27.25
N ARG A 670 -0.13 -15.07 26.11
CA ARG A 670 0.00 -15.69 24.79
C ARG A 670 1.02 -14.87 24.01
N GLU A 671 1.96 -15.57 23.37
CA GLU A 671 2.96 -14.95 22.51
C GLU A 671 3.11 -15.76 21.22
N GLU A 672 3.34 -15.06 20.12
CA GLU A 672 3.59 -15.63 18.79
C GLU A 672 5.06 -15.53 18.43
N PHE A 673 5.62 -16.53 17.75
CA PHE A 673 7.01 -16.49 17.31
C PHE A 673 7.35 -17.29 16.06
N ARG A 674 8.50 -16.98 15.48
CA ARG A 674 9.21 -17.72 14.42
C ARG A 674 10.71 -17.50 14.55
N PHE A 675 11.51 -18.15 13.70
CA PHE A 675 12.96 -17.92 13.65
C PHE A 675 13.41 -17.37 12.30
N GLN A 676 14.59 -16.73 12.27
CA GLN A 676 15.25 -16.22 11.08
C GLN A 676 16.73 -16.55 11.11
N ARG A 677 17.26 -17.06 9.99
CA ARG A 677 18.70 -17.29 9.79
C ARG A 677 19.37 -15.99 9.34
N ASP A 678 20.49 -15.62 9.96
CA ASP A 678 21.34 -14.47 9.62
C ASP A 678 20.65 -13.10 9.52
N ARG A 679 19.55 -12.90 10.26
CA ARG A 679 18.68 -11.70 10.18
C ARG A 679 17.98 -11.51 8.82
N ASP A 680 18.03 -12.53 7.97
CA ASP A 680 17.42 -12.50 6.65
C ASP A 680 15.96 -12.95 6.72
N LYS A 681 15.04 -12.06 6.31
CA LYS A 681 13.60 -12.37 6.28
C LYS A 681 13.26 -13.44 5.23
N LEU A 682 14.08 -13.59 4.19
CA LEU A 682 13.95 -14.62 3.16
C LEU A 682 14.44 -16.00 3.64
N GLN A 683 14.94 -16.09 4.88
CA GLN A 683 15.42 -17.31 5.51
C GLN A 683 14.72 -17.55 6.85
N SER A 684 13.39 -17.49 6.81
CA SER A 684 12.52 -17.72 7.97
C SER A 684 12.29 -19.21 8.19
N ILE A 685 12.25 -19.64 9.46
CA ILE A 685 11.89 -20.98 9.92
C ILE A 685 10.58 -20.85 10.71
N TYR A 686 9.56 -21.61 10.32
CA TYR A 686 8.16 -21.39 10.71
C TYR A 686 7.36 -22.71 10.71
N PRO A 687 6.16 -22.76 11.34
CA PRO A 687 5.29 -23.93 11.25
C PRO A 687 4.57 -23.99 9.90
N ALA A 688 4.30 -25.18 9.38
CA ALA A 688 3.66 -25.35 8.07
C ALA A 688 2.29 -24.63 7.90
N ARG A 689 1.54 -24.42 9.00
CA ARG A 689 0.21 -23.78 8.99
C ARG A 689 0.25 -22.34 9.51
N VAL A 690 -0.61 -21.49 8.94
CA VAL A 690 -0.68 -20.03 9.19
C VAL A 690 -0.99 -19.68 10.64
N ARG A 691 -1.78 -20.51 11.33
CA ARG A 691 -2.01 -20.45 12.77
C ARG A 691 -2.24 -21.89 13.23
N GLU A 692 -1.73 -22.24 14.41
CA GLU A 692 -2.42 -23.27 15.21
C GLU A 692 -3.87 -22.78 15.29
N ILE A 693 -4.78 -23.52 14.64
CA ILE A 693 -6.22 -23.28 14.69
C ILE A 693 -6.59 -23.12 16.15
N GLU A 694 -7.54 -22.23 16.45
CA GLU A 694 -8.23 -22.17 17.74
C GLU A 694 -8.38 -23.58 18.29
N VAL A 695 -7.63 -23.88 19.34
CA VAL A 695 -8.03 -24.93 20.25
C VAL A 695 -9.22 -24.31 20.96
N ASP A 696 -10.41 -24.55 20.43
CA ASP A 696 -11.63 -24.48 21.21
C ASP A 696 -11.34 -25.18 22.54
N ALA A 697 -11.84 -24.64 23.64
CA ALA A 697 -11.63 -25.26 24.95
C ALA A 697 -12.17 -26.71 25.04
N ASP A 698 -12.83 -27.19 23.99
CA ASP A 698 -13.48 -28.49 23.83
C ASP A 698 -12.79 -29.45 22.84
N ASP A 699 -11.56 -29.17 22.35
CA ASP A 699 -10.83 -30.12 21.49
C ASP A 699 -10.18 -31.25 22.33
N GLU A 700 -10.85 -32.41 22.37
CA GLU A 700 -10.43 -33.62 23.10
C GLU A 700 -9.07 -34.20 22.64
N ASP A 701 -8.51 -33.73 21.53
CA ASP A 701 -7.25 -34.24 20.94
C ASP A 701 -5.98 -33.43 21.30
N ALA A 702 -6.09 -32.38 22.14
CA ALA A 702 -4.94 -31.60 22.59
C ALA A 702 -4.10 -32.34 23.67
N VAL A 703 -3.09 -33.09 23.24
CA VAL A 703 -2.22 -33.90 24.13
C VAL A 703 -1.21 -33.01 24.89
N TRP A 704 -1.46 -32.76 26.18
CA TRP A 704 -0.54 -32.06 27.08
C TRP A 704 0.39 -33.05 27.81
N GLN A 705 1.72 -32.81 27.77
CA GLN A 705 2.68 -33.55 28.60
C GLN A 705 2.89 -32.83 29.93
N TRP A 706 2.18 -33.23 30.98
CA TRP A 706 2.35 -32.63 32.31
C TRP A 706 3.68 -33.04 32.96
N THR A 707 4.41 -32.09 33.53
CA THR A 707 5.60 -32.36 34.35
C THR A 707 5.18 -32.72 35.79
N GLU A 708 6.00 -33.47 36.54
CA GLU A 708 5.76 -33.73 37.98
C GLU A 708 5.51 -32.44 38.78
N ALA A 709 6.14 -31.33 38.38
CA ALA A 709 5.95 -30.01 38.99
C ALA A 709 4.60 -29.36 38.60
N GLY A 710 4.17 -29.51 37.35
CA GLY A 710 2.86 -29.03 36.88
C GLY A 710 1.70 -29.79 37.54
N ILE A 711 1.88 -31.10 37.73
CA ILE A 711 0.93 -31.98 38.43
C ILE A 711 0.78 -31.57 39.91
N ARG A 712 1.89 -31.25 40.60
CA ARG A 712 1.85 -30.74 41.98
C ARG A 712 1.20 -29.36 42.10
N ALA A 713 1.43 -28.47 41.12
CA ALA A 713 0.85 -27.12 41.13
C ALA A 713 -0.69 -27.10 40.98
N ILE A 714 -1.26 -28.10 40.30
CA ILE A 714 -2.73 -28.26 40.17
C ILE A 714 -3.34 -28.83 41.47
N ALA A 715 -2.61 -29.72 42.15
CA ALA A 715 -3.05 -30.30 43.42
C ALA A 715 -3.23 -29.23 44.52
N ASP A 716 -2.36 -28.21 44.49
CA ASP A 716 -2.35 -27.12 45.47
C ASP A 716 -3.44 -26.06 45.25
N ASP A 717 -4.14 -26.04 44.10
CA ASP A 717 -5.17 -25.02 43.75
C ASP A 717 -6.49 -25.67 43.28
N THR A 718 -6.93 -26.71 44.01
CA THR A 718 -8.14 -27.49 43.71
C THR A 718 -9.46 -26.72 43.85
N GLU A 719 -9.47 -25.54 44.47
CA GLU A 719 -10.67 -24.69 44.58
C GLU A 719 -10.98 -23.85 43.33
N LYS A 720 -10.09 -23.81 42.33
CA LYS A 720 -10.28 -23.01 41.08
C LYS A 720 -10.47 -23.82 39.81
N TYR A 721 -10.23 -25.12 39.85
CA TYR A 721 -10.46 -26.03 38.73
C TYR A 721 -11.81 -26.73 38.90
N ASP A 722 -12.89 -25.96 38.75
CA ASP A 722 -14.22 -26.54 38.55
C ASP A 722 -14.30 -26.94 37.06
N ASN A 723 -13.88 -28.17 36.73
CA ASN A 723 -14.19 -28.79 35.45
C ASN A 723 -15.53 -29.53 35.61
N PRO A 724 -16.65 -28.98 35.12
CA PRO A 724 -17.98 -29.51 35.40
C PRO A 724 -18.24 -30.89 34.76
N ASP A 725 -17.42 -31.32 33.80
CA ASP A 725 -17.60 -32.57 33.04
C ASP A 725 -16.73 -33.73 33.55
N ALA A 726 -15.79 -33.48 34.46
CA ALA A 726 -15.00 -34.53 35.11
C ALA A 726 -15.75 -35.14 36.30
N GLY A 727 -16.88 -35.81 36.04
CA GLY A 727 -17.68 -36.45 37.09
C GLY A 727 -16.84 -37.28 38.07
N ALA A 728 -16.83 -36.87 39.35
CA ALA A 728 -16.50 -37.61 40.58
C ALA A 728 -15.37 -38.68 40.58
N LYS A 729 -14.35 -38.63 39.69
CA LYS A 729 -13.33 -39.69 39.57
C LYS A 729 -11.90 -39.29 39.92
N PHE A 730 -11.56 -38.01 39.99
CA PHE A 730 -10.20 -37.56 40.28
C PHE A 730 -10.14 -36.81 41.61
N THR A 731 -9.32 -37.28 42.57
CA THR A 731 -9.22 -36.70 43.92
C THR A 731 -7.74 -36.48 44.30
N PRO A 732 -7.41 -35.55 45.21
CA PRO A 732 -6.04 -35.33 45.68
C PRO A 732 -5.36 -36.61 46.21
N SER A 733 -6.13 -37.51 46.81
CA SER A 733 -5.66 -38.81 47.31
C SER A 733 -5.22 -39.79 46.20
N HIS A 734 -5.76 -39.68 44.98
CA HIS A 734 -5.28 -40.49 43.84
C HIS A 734 -3.90 -40.00 43.36
N LEU A 735 -3.62 -38.71 43.53
CA LEU A 735 -2.37 -38.08 43.13
C LEU A 735 -1.23 -38.37 44.12
N GLU A 736 -1.53 -38.39 45.42
CA GLU A 736 -0.58 -38.79 46.46
C GLU A 736 -0.17 -40.27 46.32
N ALA A 737 -1.11 -41.17 45.99
CA ALA A 737 -0.83 -42.58 45.76
C ALA A 737 0.05 -42.83 44.53
N ALA A 738 -0.19 -42.09 43.43
CA ALA A 738 0.61 -42.18 42.20
C ALA A 738 2.05 -41.68 42.38
N LEU A 739 2.24 -40.60 43.14
CA LEU A 739 3.56 -40.04 43.47
C LEU A 739 4.32 -40.87 44.53
N ALA A 740 3.62 -41.69 45.32
CA ALA A 740 4.22 -42.62 46.27
C ALA A 740 4.67 -43.95 45.64
N GLY A 741 4.41 -44.17 44.35
CA GLY A 741 4.82 -45.37 43.63
C GLY A 741 3.93 -46.60 43.86
N ASP A 742 2.65 -46.42 44.16
CA ASP A 742 1.69 -47.52 44.27
C ASP A 742 1.48 -48.19 42.90
N GLU A 743 1.76 -49.49 42.81
CA GLU A 743 1.70 -50.26 41.56
C GLU A 743 0.29 -50.31 40.93
N ASN A 744 -0.76 -50.07 41.72
CA ASN A 744 -2.14 -50.04 41.21
C ASN A 744 -2.56 -48.68 40.61
N LEU A 745 -1.76 -47.61 40.79
CA LEU A 745 -2.08 -46.23 40.40
C LEU A 745 -0.84 -45.49 39.84
N SER A 746 -0.03 -46.15 39.03
CA SER A 746 1.12 -45.52 38.35
C SER A 746 0.69 -44.50 37.28
N ILE A 747 1.60 -43.62 36.83
CA ILE A 747 1.34 -42.67 35.72
C ILE A 747 0.90 -43.43 34.45
N GLU A 748 1.52 -44.59 34.17
CA GLU A 748 1.09 -45.46 33.07
C GLU A 748 -0.29 -46.09 33.31
N GLY A 749 -0.64 -46.43 34.56
CA GLY A 749 -1.96 -46.92 34.94
C GLY A 749 -3.06 -45.86 34.80
N LEU A 750 -2.77 -44.61 35.17
CA LEU A 750 -3.68 -43.47 34.99
C LEU A 750 -3.91 -43.15 33.51
N ALA A 751 -2.89 -43.34 32.66
CA ALA A 751 -3.03 -43.20 31.21
C ALA A 751 -3.91 -44.31 30.59
N GLN A 752 -3.77 -45.56 31.08
CA GLN A 752 -4.62 -46.67 30.65
C GLN A 752 -6.08 -46.55 31.09
N MET A 753 -6.33 -45.87 32.21
CA MET A 753 -7.68 -45.56 32.71
C MET A 753 -8.35 -44.39 31.99
N GLY A 754 -7.66 -43.74 31.04
CA GLY A 754 -8.17 -42.57 30.30
C GLY A 754 -8.23 -41.29 31.13
N LEU A 755 -7.49 -41.22 32.25
CA LEU A 755 -7.46 -40.06 33.15
C LEU A 755 -6.37 -39.04 32.75
N ILE A 756 -5.37 -39.47 31.97
CA ILE A 756 -4.35 -38.64 31.31
C ILE A 756 -4.02 -39.26 29.94
N SER A 757 -3.65 -38.46 28.93
CA SER A 757 -3.32 -38.97 27.59
C SER A 757 -1.82 -39.20 27.40
N ASN A 758 -1.45 -40.34 26.80
CA ASN A 758 -0.07 -40.75 26.60
C ASN A 758 0.51 -40.10 25.32
N GLY A 759 1.53 -39.25 25.46
CA GLY A 759 2.53 -38.88 24.45
C GLY A 759 2.07 -38.50 23.03
N GLY A 760 2.05 -37.20 22.70
CA GLY A 760 1.80 -36.71 21.34
C GLY A 760 2.89 -35.75 20.85
N VAL A 761 3.72 -36.19 19.91
CA VAL A 761 4.44 -35.29 18.98
C VAL A 761 3.35 -34.56 18.18
N GLN A 762 3.29 -33.22 18.24
CA GLN A 762 2.36 -32.50 17.38
C GLN A 762 2.80 -32.62 15.91
N SER A 763 1.83 -32.91 15.04
CA SER A 763 2.02 -33.30 13.64
C SER A 763 2.35 -32.16 12.68
N VAL A 764 2.39 -30.90 13.14
CA VAL A 764 2.65 -29.74 12.28
C VAL A 764 4.15 -29.67 11.95
N PRO A 765 4.54 -29.87 10.67
CA PRO A 765 5.94 -29.87 10.28
C PRO A 765 6.60 -28.50 10.45
N VAL A 766 7.90 -28.50 10.74
CA VAL A 766 8.74 -27.30 10.65
C VAL A 766 9.16 -27.09 9.19
N CYS A 767 9.02 -25.86 8.70
CA CYS A 767 9.38 -25.42 7.35
C CYS A 767 10.49 -24.37 7.38
N GLY A 768 11.10 -24.07 6.22
CA GLY A 768 12.23 -23.16 6.09
C GLY A 768 13.62 -23.82 6.23
N PRO A 769 14.71 -23.04 6.22
CA PRO A 769 14.75 -21.58 6.09
C PRO A 769 14.39 -21.11 4.67
N ASP A 770 13.28 -20.39 4.52
CA ASP A 770 12.81 -19.81 3.24
C ASP A 770 11.92 -18.58 3.48
N PHE A 771 11.40 -17.95 2.41
CA PHE A 771 10.61 -16.71 2.51
C PHE A 771 9.12 -16.92 2.78
N TYR A 772 8.61 -18.17 2.78
CA TYR A 772 7.17 -18.44 2.88
C TYR A 772 6.63 -18.40 4.32
N GLY A 773 7.47 -18.04 5.29
CA GLY A 773 7.11 -17.94 6.70
C GLY A 773 6.32 -16.69 7.10
N GLU A 774 5.83 -15.91 6.14
CA GLU A 774 5.02 -14.72 6.42
C GLU A 774 3.66 -15.12 7.01
N LYS A 775 3.27 -14.48 8.13
CA LYS A 775 2.07 -14.80 8.92
C LYS A 775 2.02 -16.20 9.54
N LYS A 776 3.06 -17.04 9.39
CA LYS A 776 3.16 -18.39 9.98
C LYS A 776 3.94 -18.33 11.29
N HIS A 777 3.28 -18.59 12.41
CA HIS A 777 3.84 -18.41 13.75
C HIS A 777 3.50 -19.59 14.67
N TRP A 778 4.47 -20.02 15.46
CA TRP A 778 4.19 -20.83 16.64
C TRP A 778 3.55 -19.95 17.70
N VAL A 779 2.67 -20.54 18.50
CA VAL A 779 2.04 -19.88 19.64
C VAL A 779 2.51 -20.57 20.91
N VAL A 780 2.88 -19.78 21.91
CA VAL A 780 3.06 -20.26 23.29
C VAL A 780 2.10 -19.52 24.20
N SER A 781 1.50 -20.26 25.12
CA SER A 781 0.59 -19.72 26.14
C SER A 781 1.02 -20.18 27.54
N GLY A 782 0.60 -19.43 28.56
CA GLY A 782 0.97 -19.68 29.96
C GLY A 782 0.62 -18.50 30.85
N PHE A 783 1.20 -18.43 32.04
CA PHE A 783 0.87 -17.37 33.01
C PHE A 783 1.66 -16.07 32.72
N MET A 784 1.08 -14.94 33.11
CA MET A 784 1.77 -13.64 33.00
C MET A 784 3.08 -13.68 33.80
N GLY A 785 4.18 -13.30 33.15
CA GLY A 785 5.52 -13.31 33.76
C GLY A 785 6.21 -14.67 33.78
N GLU A 786 5.57 -15.72 33.27
CA GLU A 786 6.18 -17.06 33.16
C GLU A 786 7.28 -17.08 32.10
N GLU A 787 8.37 -17.80 32.39
CA GLU A 787 9.49 -17.97 31.48
C GLU A 787 9.37 -19.27 30.69
N ILE A 788 9.41 -19.16 29.38
CA ILE A 788 9.40 -20.28 28.43
C ILE A 788 10.77 -20.35 27.77
N LYS A 789 11.40 -21.51 27.86
CA LYS A 789 12.65 -21.79 27.17
C LYS A 789 12.35 -22.38 25.80
N ILE A 790 12.87 -21.74 24.75
CA ILE A 790 12.67 -22.15 23.36
C ILE A 790 14.02 -22.62 22.81
N LEU A 791 14.07 -23.84 22.27
CA LEU A 791 15.23 -24.43 21.63
C LEU A 791 14.95 -24.64 20.14
N LEU A 792 15.89 -24.21 19.30
CA LEU A 792 15.94 -24.50 17.87
C LEU A 792 17.15 -25.38 17.61
N ARG A 793 16.97 -26.54 16.98
CA ARG A 793 18.07 -27.36 16.48
C ARG A 793 18.00 -27.44 14.97
N VAL A 794 19.08 -27.06 14.30
CA VAL A 794 19.26 -27.20 12.84
C VAL A 794 20.54 -28.01 12.63
N TRP A 795 20.40 -29.23 12.15
CA TRP A 795 21.53 -30.14 11.96
C TRP A 795 21.22 -31.18 10.89
N GLU A 796 22.12 -31.37 9.93
CA GLU A 796 21.96 -32.32 8.80
C GLU A 796 20.62 -32.12 8.06
N GLY A 797 20.22 -30.87 7.86
CA GLY A 797 18.95 -30.53 7.20
C GLY A 797 17.69 -30.82 8.00
N GLN A 798 17.81 -31.41 9.20
CA GLN A 798 16.70 -31.62 10.12
C GLN A 798 16.55 -30.44 11.06
N ILE A 799 15.33 -29.90 11.13
CA ILE A 799 14.98 -28.78 12.01
C ILE A 799 14.06 -29.29 13.12
N THR A 800 14.42 -29.04 14.38
CA THR A 800 13.60 -29.36 15.54
C THR A 800 13.39 -28.11 16.39
N VAL A 801 12.14 -27.80 16.73
CA VAL A 801 11.79 -26.72 17.65
C VAL A 801 11.25 -27.35 18.92
N ASN A 802 11.73 -26.92 20.07
CA ASN A 802 11.20 -27.32 21.37
C ASN A 802 10.81 -26.10 22.19
N THR A 803 9.64 -26.10 22.80
CA THR A 803 9.33 -25.18 23.89
C THR A 803 9.25 -25.95 25.19
N ILE A 804 9.89 -25.43 26.24
CA ILE A 804 9.93 -26.01 27.57
C ILE A 804 9.30 -25.00 28.52
N ASN A 805 8.17 -25.38 29.10
CA ASN A 805 7.48 -24.65 30.14
C ASN A 805 7.46 -25.52 31.42
N ALA A 806 7.87 -24.93 32.55
CA ALA A 806 8.00 -25.65 33.81
C ALA A 806 6.67 -26.23 34.34
N ARG A 807 5.54 -25.58 34.05
CA ARG A 807 4.19 -25.96 34.50
C ARG A 807 3.39 -26.72 33.45
N VAL A 808 3.63 -26.43 32.17
CA VAL A 808 2.80 -26.90 31.04
C VAL A 808 3.44 -28.07 30.29
N GLY A 809 4.77 -28.22 30.33
CA GLY A 809 5.48 -29.32 29.66
C GLY A 809 6.39 -28.93 28.51
N ILE A 810 6.80 -29.95 27.75
CA ILE A 810 7.63 -29.81 26.56
C ILE A 810 6.75 -30.00 25.32
N ARG A 811 6.82 -29.08 24.36
CA ARG A 811 6.28 -29.27 23.00
C ARG A 811 7.43 -29.39 22.01
N THR A 812 7.33 -30.34 21.09
CA THR A 812 8.35 -30.61 20.07
C THR A 812 7.74 -30.64 18.69
N TRP A 813 8.30 -29.85 17.76
CA TRP A 813 8.01 -29.89 16.33
C TRP A 813 9.26 -30.31 15.58
N THR A 814 9.12 -31.11 14.54
CA THR A 814 10.25 -31.56 13.71
C THR A 814 9.90 -31.42 12.23
N SER A 815 10.88 -31.06 11.40
CA SER A 815 10.76 -31.10 9.94
C SER A 815 10.48 -32.54 9.49
N GLN A 816 9.44 -32.78 8.69
CA GLN A 816 9.16 -34.11 8.14
C GLN A 816 10.24 -34.49 7.11
N GLN A 817 10.83 -35.69 7.24
CA GLN A 817 11.79 -36.21 6.27
C GLN A 817 11.08 -36.57 4.97
N ALA A 818 11.40 -35.85 3.90
CA ALA A 818 11.28 -36.22 2.49
C ALA A 818 10.10 -37.17 2.11
N GLU A 819 8.89 -36.60 1.98
CA GLU A 819 7.91 -37.15 1.02
C GLU A 819 6.90 -36.11 0.47
N ALA A 820 7.09 -34.81 0.68
CA ALA A 820 6.18 -33.81 0.13
C ALA A 820 6.52 -33.49 -1.33
N LYS A 821 6.13 -34.37 -2.27
CA LYS A 821 5.78 -33.87 -3.60
C LYS A 821 4.66 -32.87 -3.40
N ARG A 822 4.87 -31.61 -3.79
CA ARG A 822 3.86 -30.53 -3.73
C ARG A 822 2.52 -31.07 -4.21
N ARG A 823 1.48 -30.95 -3.38
CA ARG A 823 0.12 -31.33 -3.74
C ARG A 823 -0.58 -30.12 -4.32
N TYR A 824 -1.40 -30.34 -5.34
CA TYR A 824 -2.10 -29.27 -6.05
C TYR A 824 -3.60 -29.45 -5.86
N PHE A 825 -4.29 -28.37 -5.52
CA PHE A 825 -5.71 -28.33 -5.23
C PHE A 825 -6.37 -27.30 -6.15
N VAL A 826 -7.56 -27.59 -6.67
CA VAL A 826 -8.39 -26.55 -7.29
C VAL A 826 -9.29 -25.95 -6.21
N THR A 827 -9.38 -24.63 -6.19
CA THR A 827 -10.36 -23.87 -5.41
C THR A 827 -11.21 -23.04 -6.35
N GLY A 828 -12.54 -23.02 -6.18
CA GLY A 828 -13.40 -22.31 -7.11
C GLY A 828 -14.75 -21.89 -6.54
N SER A 829 -15.45 -21.05 -7.28
CA SER A 829 -16.72 -20.45 -6.86
C SER A 829 -17.91 -21.44 -6.79
N TRP A 830 -17.69 -22.73 -7.02
CA TRP A 830 -18.75 -23.76 -7.04
C TRP A 830 -18.90 -24.52 -5.72
N ASP A 831 -17.92 -24.45 -4.83
CA ASP A 831 -17.90 -25.10 -3.51
C ASP A 831 -17.48 -24.13 -2.40
N ASP A 832 -17.86 -22.86 -2.54
CA ASP A 832 -17.48 -21.76 -1.65
C ASP A 832 -15.96 -21.66 -1.42
N TRP A 833 -15.20 -21.83 -2.50
CA TRP A 833 -13.74 -21.81 -2.50
C TRP A 833 -13.10 -22.91 -1.64
N GLY A 834 -13.75 -24.07 -1.52
CA GLY A 834 -13.17 -25.27 -0.93
C GLY A 834 -11.90 -25.76 -1.67
N PHE A 835 -11.17 -26.71 -1.08
CA PHE A 835 -9.99 -27.32 -1.70
C PHE A 835 -10.33 -28.71 -2.24
N SER A 836 -10.14 -28.89 -3.54
CA SER A 836 -10.35 -30.17 -4.22
C SER A 836 -9.03 -30.68 -4.82
N GLU A 837 -8.50 -31.79 -4.30
CA GLU A 837 -7.17 -32.30 -4.68
C GLU A 837 -7.10 -32.78 -6.14
N MET A 838 -6.07 -32.35 -6.86
CA MET A 838 -5.75 -32.77 -8.22
C MET A 838 -4.92 -34.06 -8.21
N ARG A 839 -5.31 -35.05 -9.00
CA ARG A 839 -4.60 -36.33 -9.07
C ARG A 839 -3.44 -36.26 -10.07
N PRO A 840 -2.23 -36.73 -9.72
CA PRO A 840 -1.14 -36.86 -10.67
C PRO A 840 -1.47 -37.92 -11.74
N SER A 841 -0.99 -37.71 -12.96
CA SER A 841 -1.16 -38.65 -14.07
C SER A 841 -0.43 -39.97 -13.79
N ALA A 842 -1.13 -41.10 -13.86
CA ALA A 842 -0.58 -42.44 -13.57
C ALA A 842 0.41 -43.00 -14.63
N ARG A 843 0.61 -42.31 -15.77
CA ARG A 843 1.60 -42.70 -16.78
C ARG A 843 2.95 -42.06 -16.48
N ALA A 844 3.98 -42.91 -16.31
CA ALA A 844 5.37 -42.50 -16.04
C ALA A 844 5.96 -41.53 -17.09
N GLU A 845 5.45 -41.53 -18.32
CA GLU A 845 5.89 -40.65 -19.42
C GLU A 845 5.43 -39.18 -19.31
N ARG A 846 4.70 -38.79 -18.24
CA ARG A 846 4.20 -37.41 -18.03
C ARG A 846 4.32 -36.96 -16.58
N ALA A 847 5.54 -36.99 -16.04
CA ALA A 847 5.84 -36.36 -14.76
C ALA A 847 5.46 -34.86 -14.79
N GLY A 848 4.82 -34.35 -13.73
CA GLY A 848 4.42 -32.93 -13.61
C GLY A 848 3.00 -32.59 -14.07
N VAL A 849 2.21 -33.57 -14.55
CA VAL A 849 0.81 -33.36 -14.95
C VAL A 849 -0.18 -33.77 -13.85
N HIS A 850 -1.04 -32.83 -13.44
CA HIS A 850 -2.09 -33.02 -12.45
C HIS A 850 -3.46 -32.71 -13.06
N LYS A 851 -4.50 -33.46 -12.66
CA LYS A 851 -5.85 -33.33 -13.21
C LYS A 851 -6.94 -33.49 -12.15
N ILE A 852 -8.04 -32.78 -12.35
CA ILE A 852 -9.28 -32.98 -11.59
C ILE A 852 -10.49 -32.90 -12.51
N LYS A 853 -11.57 -33.61 -12.13
CA LYS A 853 -12.87 -33.54 -12.80
C LYS A 853 -13.92 -33.05 -11.81
N ILE A 854 -14.62 -31.98 -12.18
CA ILE A 854 -15.63 -31.33 -11.36
C ILE A 854 -16.95 -31.36 -12.13
N LYS A 855 -18.03 -31.77 -11.45
CA LYS A 855 -19.38 -31.81 -12.03
C LYS A 855 -20.10 -30.51 -11.68
N MET A 856 -20.62 -29.82 -12.68
CA MET A 856 -21.24 -28.51 -12.50
C MET A 856 -22.74 -28.65 -12.18
N GLU A 857 -23.18 -27.97 -11.13
CA GLU A 857 -24.57 -28.02 -10.65
C GLU A 857 -25.41 -26.81 -11.10
N GLU A 858 -24.76 -25.75 -11.60
CA GLU A 858 -25.37 -24.49 -12.03
C GLU A 858 -24.85 -24.03 -13.39
N SER A 859 -25.65 -23.20 -14.08
CA SER A 859 -25.28 -22.59 -15.37
C SER A 859 -24.91 -21.13 -15.18
N ARG A 860 -23.61 -20.82 -15.04
CA ARG A 860 -23.08 -19.44 -14.93
C ARG A 860 -21.59 -19.40 -15.29
N MET A 861 -21.01 -18.21 -15.30
CA MET A 861 -19.54 -18.07 -15.27
C MET A 861 -19.05 -18.47 -13.88
N MET A 862 -18.07 -19.38 -13.83
CA MET A 862 -17.40 -19.81 -12.60
C MET A 862 -15.96 -19.32 -12.60
N ALA A 863 -15.43 -19.06 -11.41
CA ALA A 863 -14.07 -18.62 -11.19
C ALA A 863 -13.29 -19.69 -10.43
N PHE A 864 -12.01 -19.88 -10.74
CA PHE A 864 -11.15 -20.81 -10.00
C PHE A 864 -9.67 -20.43 -10.01
N GLN A 865 -8.94 -21.06 -9.11
CA GLN A 865 -7.49 -21.02 -8.97
C GLN A 865 -6.94 -22.41 -8.65
N ILE A 866 -5.63 -22.57 -8.74
CA ILE A 866 -4.93 -23.76 -8.25
C ILE A 866 -4.07 -23.36 -7.06
N VAL A 867 -4.22 -24.06 -5.95
CA VAL A 867 -3.52 -23.78 -4.69
C VAL A 867 -2.59 -24.95 -4.38
N VAL A 868 -1.37 -24.62 -3.95
CA VAL A 868 -0.37 -25.62 -3.56
C VAL A 868 -0.49 -25.89 -2.06
N ASP A 869 -0.55 -27.17 -1.69
CA ASP A 869 -0.54 -27.65 -0.29
C ASP A 869 -1.58 -26.98 0.62
N GLU A 870 -2.77 -26.64 0.06
CA GLU A 870 -3.87 -25.95 0.76
C GLU A 870 -3.49 -24.56 1.32
N ASP A 871 -2.41 -23.96 0.82
CA ASP A 871 -1.94 -22.65 1.24
C ASP A 871 -2.36 -21.56 0.24
N ARG A 872 -3.33 -20.70 0.60
CA ARG A 872 -3.78 -19.59 -0.26
C ARG A 872 -2.69 -18.57 -0.59
N ALA A 873 -1.60 -18.54 0.17
CA ALA A 873 -0.41 -17.74 -0.17
C ALA A 873 0.48 -18.41 -1.25
N GLN A 874 0.10 -19.61 -1.72
CA GLN A 874 0.75 -20.39 -2.76
C GLN A 874 -0.25 -20.72 -3.87
N THR A 875 -0.77 -19.67 -4.49
CA THR A 875 -1.79 -19.78 -5.53
C THR A 875 -1.12 -19.66 -6.90
N ILE A 876 -1.38 -20.61 -7.79
CA ILE A 876 -1.15 -20.48 -9.22
C ILE A 876 -2.39 -19.78 -9.79
N HIS A 877 -2.18 -18.65 -10.45
CA HIS A 877 -3.23 -17.74 -10.91
C HIS A 877 -2.92 -17.20 -12.30
N PRO A 878 -3.90 -16.68 -13.05
CA PRO A 878 -3.61 -15.92 -14.26
C PRO A 878 -3.01 -14.54 -13.93
N GLU A 879 -2.35 -13.94 -14.91
CA GLU A 879 -1.91 -12.54 -14.86
C GLU A 879 -3.08 -11.54 -14.78
N MET A 880 -4.20 -11.87 -15.43
CA MET A 880 -5.41 -11.05 -15.43
C MET A 880 -6.61 -11.86 -14.93
N ALA A 881 -7.44 -11.25 -14.08
CA ALA A 881 -8.64 -11.89 -13.56
C ALA A 881 -9.69 -12.19 -14.64
N LEU A 882 -10.44 -13.27 -14.43
CA LEU A 882 -11.52 -13.81 -15.27
C LEU A 882 -11.11 -14.12 -16.71
N THR A 883 -9.83 -14.43 -16.92
CA THR A 883 -9.32 -14.80 -18.24
C THR A 883 -9.61 -16.27 -18.60
N ASP A 884 -9.74 -16.54 -19.90
CA ASP A 884 -9.90 -17.88 -20.46
C ASP A 884 -8.53 -18.59 -20.56
N GLN A 885 -8.54 -19.91 -20.76
CA GLN A 885 -7.30 -20.67 -20.93
C GLN A 885 -6.53 -20.18 -22.16
N LEU A 886 -5.21 -20.32 -22.16
CA LEU A 886 -4.31 -19.94 -23.26
C LEU A 886 -4.16 -18.43 -23.50
N LEU A 887 -5.02 -17.58 -22.94
CA LEU A 887 -4.95 -16.12 -23.12
C LEU A 887 -3.99 -15.45 -22.14
N SER A 888 -3.78 -16.03 -20.97
CA SER A 888 -2.91 -15.50 -19.92
C SER A 888 -1.97 -16.58 -19.41
N PRO A 889 -0.68 -16.26 -19.16
CA PRO A 889 0.24 -17.20 -18.56
C PRO A 889 -0.22 -17.55 -17.14
N ALA A 890 -0.04 -18.82 -16.75
CA ALA A 890 -0.16 -19.20 -15.35
C ALA A 890 1.07 -18.67 -14.58
N LEU A 891 0.82 -17.76 -13.64
CA LEU A 891 1.78 -17.18 -12.73
C LEU A 891 1.68 -17.84 -11.35
N GLY A 892 2.62 -17.53 -10.45
CA GLY A 892 2.74 -18.20 -9.16
C GLY A 892 3.43 -19.58 -9.23
N PRO A 893 3.39 -20.38 -8.15
CA PRO A 893 2.60 -20.17 -6.94
C PRO A 893 3.14 -19.04 -6.05
N ASP A 894 2.29 -18.05 -5.75
CA ASP A 894 2.58 -16.97 -4.80
C ASP A 894 1.28 -16.34 -4.24
N ALA A 895 1.43 -15.34 -3.36
CA ALA A 895 0.31 -14.69 -2.68
C ALA A 895 -0.32 -13.54 -3.50
N LYS A 896 0.24 -13.20 -4.67
CA LYS A 896 -0.25 -12.11 -5.53
C LYS A 896 -1.50 -12.51 -6.31
N GLY A 897 -1.89 -13.78 -6.26
CA GLY A 897 -3.10 -14.28 -6.89
C GLY A 897 -4.40 -13.80 -6.25
N ASP A 898 -4.38 -13.05 -5.15
CA ASP A 898 -5.62 -12.58 -4.52
C ASP A 898 -6.47 -11.73 -5.50
N GLY A 899 -7.70 -12.15 -5.76
CA GLY A 899 -8.59 -11.56 -6.76
C GLY A 899 -8.34 -11.95 -8.23
N LEU A 900 -7.29 -12.72 -8.55
CA LEU A 900 -6.94 -13.12 -9.92
C LEU A 900 -7.38 -14.55 -10.25
N PHE A 901 -8.50 -14.72 -10.93
CA PHE A 901 -9.09 -16.04 -11.17
C PHE A 901 -9.16 -16.40 -12.66
N TRP A 902 -9.10 -17.68 -13.02
CA TRP A 902 -9.55 -18.11 -14.35
C TRP A 902 -11.08 -18.10 -14.42
N GLY A 903 -11.62 -17.59 -15.53
CA GLY A 903 -13.06 -17.59 -15.79
C GLY A 903 -13.46 -18.71 -16.73
N VAL A 904 -14.46 -19.51 -16.36
CA VAL A 904 -14.99 -20.57 -17.22
C VAL A 904 -16.51 -20.52 -17.29
N HIS A 905 -17.06 -20.50 -18.51
CA HIS A 905 -18.50 -20.61 -18.73
C HIS A 905 -18.92 -22.08 -18.71
N VAL A 906 -19.81 -22.45 -17.79
CA VAL A 906 -20.32 -23.81 -17.66
C VAL A 906 -21.85 -23.85 -17.64
N LYS A 907 -22.42 -24.98 -18.04
CA LYS A 907 -23.85 -25.29 -17.91
C LYS A 907 -24.06 -26.37 -16.84
N LYS A 908 -25.22 -26.34 -16.20
CA LYS A 908 -25.67 -27.39 -15.28
C LYS A 908 -25.60 -28.75 -15.97
N GLY A 909 -24.86 -29.68 -15.37
CA GLY A 909 -24.64 -31.04 -15.90
C GLY A 909 -23.31 -31.24 -16.62
N ASP A 910 -22.58 -30.17 -16.92
CA ASP A 910 -21.25 -30.23 -17.53
C ASP A 910 -20.25 -30.91 -16.59
N LYS A 911 -19.26 -31.60 -17.19
CA LYS A 911 -18.09 -32.09 -16.47
C LYS A 911 -16.86 -31.29 -16.91
N LEU A 912 -16.35 -30.44 -16.03
CA LEU A 912 -15.13 -29.68 -16.24
C LEU A 912 -13.92 -30.53 -15.83
N GLU A 913 -13.02 -30.83 -16.77
CA GLU A 913 -11.70 -31.40 -16.49
C GLU A 913 -10.66 -30.27 -16.49
N ILE A 914 -10.09 -29.94 -15.33
CA ILE A 914 -8.98 -28.97 -15.19
C ILE A 914 -7.66 -29.73 -15.15
N LYS A 915 -6.66 -29.24 -15.89
CA LYS A 915 -5.34 -29.82 -16.01
C LYS A 915 -4.27 -28.76 -15.71
N LEU A 916 -3.34 -29.12 -14.82
CA LEU A 916 -2.07 -28.43 -14.61
C LEU A 916 -0.96 -29.27 -15.23
N ASP A 917 -0.13 -28.66 -16.07
CA ASP A 917 0.99 -29.29 -16.76
C ASP A 917 2.26 -28.47 -16.53
N LEU A 918 3.03 -28.87 -15.51
CA LEU A 918 4.24 -28.16 -15.09
C LEU A 918 5.41 -28.31 -16.07
N SER A 919 5.32 -29.22 -17.03
CA SER A 919 6.38 -29.45 -18.02
C SER A 919 6.23 -28.58 -19.27
N LYS A 920 5.30 -27.62 -19.29
CA LYS A 920 5.06 -26.74 -20.44
C LYS A 920 5.94 -25.50 -20.37
N GLU A 921 6.82 -25.35 -21.36
CA GLU A 921 7.64 -24.15 -21.56
C GLU A 921 6.77 -22.89 -21.74
N ASP A 922 5.69 -23.00 -22.52
CA ASP A 922 4.69 -21.92 -22.65
C ASP A 922 3.72 -21.95 -21.47
N LYS A 923 3.90 -21.01 -20.53
CA LYS A 923 3.08 -20.90 -19.32
C LYS A 923 1.60 -20.63 -19.58
N ARG A 924 1.21 -20.17 -20.78
CA ARG A 924 -0.21 -20.02 -21.16
C ARG A 924 -0.88 -21.38 -21.34
N LYS A 925 -0.09 -22.43 -21.59
CA LYS A 925 -0.53 -23.82 -21.77
C LYS A 925 -0.38 -24.66 -20.50
N ALA A 926 0.16 -24.08 -19.42
CA ALA A 926 0.38 -24.80 -18.16
C ALA A 926 -0.94 -25.10 -17.44
N VAL A 927 -1.94 -24.23 -17.51
CA VAL A 927 -3.29 -24.47 -16.99
C VAL A 927 -4.28 -24.51 -18.15
N THR A 928 -4.98 -25.63 -18.29
CA THR A 928 -5.97 -25.84 -19.36
C THR A 928 -7.18 -26.56 -18.81
N TRP A 929 -8.33 -26.41 -19.46
CA TRP A 929 -9.55 -27.13 -19.09
C TRP A 929 -10.38 -27.53 -20.28
N THR A 930 -11.16 -28.60 -20.11
CA THR A 930 -12.10 -29.09 -21.13
C THR A 930 -13.46 -29.34 -20.51
N ILE A 931 -14.52 -28.98 -21.24
CA ILE A 931 -15.90 -29.19 -20.82
C ILE A 931 -16.44 -30.39 -21.60
N HIS A 932 -16.85 -31.42 -20.88
CA HIS A 932 -17.53 -32.57 -21.45
C HIS A 932 -19.04 -32.45 -21.22
N ASN A 933 -19.79 -32.17 -22.29
CA ASN A 933 -21.24 -32.09 -22.24
C ASN A 933 -21.82 -33.52 -22.17
N LYS A 934 -22.78 -33.73 -21.28
CA LYS A 934 -23.83 -34.73 -21.53
C LYS A 934 -24.88 -34.03 -22.37
N HIS A 935 -25.10 -34.53 -23.60
CA HIS A 935 -26.13 -34.06 -24.52
C HIS A 935 -27.45 -33.70 -23.86
#